data_AF-A0A7V1LQ53-F1
#
_entry.id   AF-A0A7V1LQ53-F1
#
_cell.length_a   1.000
_cell.length_b   1.000
_cell.length_c   1.000
_cell.angle_alpha   90.00
_cell.angle_beta   90.00
_cell.angle_gamma   90.00
#
_symmetry.space_group_name_H-M   'P 1'
#
loop_
_entity.id
_entity.type
_entity.pdbx_description
1 polymer ?
#
loop_
_entity_poly.entity_id
_entity_poly.type
_entity_poly.pdbx_seq_one_letter_code
_entity_poly.pdbx_strand_id
1 'polypeptide(L)'
;MEIFDYKNALRKNLRSAVRDTIYKRGLDYYSSGRVEGVEVSNIKYSPVVKIDGNVFGTEKYLAYVAFNTAKNEFVDMDCSCPYDFACKHSTAVALKFIDKYVSFLDAGGYYKKGIKPETINEMKDYVNGNTTKPENIKELLNSIGIDTDSVPKYVVDMLQKKMKTADKKEESLSLSSVKRTEKKEKSINKKYYIVLNFYGGYPYIRLRCTEDEYGYDYSYSDASSSAERILTKEKNILTKPQEELFKFIRDACFDEDNVNYGEFFAFLKTSGIKAYREDKKKNNEFFFLDIPDKINAELVLRENTSYYGTYSGTDFVFKLGDEYKNTRRYDLILSGKYVTVMEGNTIGLHKLPVSLVEMVTRAYGGEYRYGDHVLETILQEEEIIRLNDVIEDCRQYFNLKSEMKPNYNIVGHNNAEPVILADYDSQNASLEIIPAIDYGFRKLNVSDSVFYSNSKIYIGVKRRDYPEFGKKYLIEIKDKNIFYAKINKKMEEDLFLEFYNNAIAYGFSKTLKCKRGGEKNILHFFDNNWVFIKKLGYKIEFPRDEFNFLKKEFTADFKVDFSADNDWLAFDVACYCGGDKISIEDLKNYTKNGKSFIKTKEGKMFRITNREEFERFLLMLESFHENENGKFEGRIYRAPELDDIFTGSKYYSAKTASGFKKFMKEAKSGHPVKKTKLPAVFSGVLRDYQKDGVDWLHFLRKYRFAGILADDMGIGKTLQALALIEANKVKGRPSIVVAPKTLLHNWQDEVIKFTPKTKVVIVDGSRCERAEAIKKVKKCD
;
A
#
# COMPACT_ATOMS: atom_id res chain seq x y z
N MET A 1 28.18 18.23 -30.69
CA MET A 1 28.13 19.55 -30.06
C MET A 1 29.53 19.75 -29.60
N GLU A 2 30.26 20.66 -30.25
CA GLU A 2 31.66 20.90 -29.90
C GLU A 2 31.73 21.41 -28.45
N ILE A 3 32.88 21.21 -27.79
CA ILE A 3 33.13 21.64 -26.41
C ILE A 3 32.77 23.11 -26.20
N PHE A 4 33.11 23.91 -27.21
CA PHE A 4 32.80 25.32 -27.28
C PHE A 4 31.29 25.60 -27.22
N ASP A 5 30.49 24.86 -28.00
CA ASP A 5 29.02 24.98 -28.00
C ASP A 5 28.41 24.57 -26.66
N TYR A 6 28.94 23.53 -26.03
CA TYR A 6 28.42 23.03 -24.75
C TYR A 6 28.71 23.98 -23.59
N LYS A 7 29.94 24.52 -23.53
CA LYS A 7 30.33 25.56 -22.58
C LYS A 7 29.45 26.81 -22.74
N ASN A 8 29.14 27.19 -23.98
CA ASN A 8 28.23 28.30 -24.26
C ASN A 8 26.78 28.01 -23.86
N ALA A 9 26.31 26.76 -24.02
CA ALA A 9 24.98 26.35 -23.58
C ALA A 9 24.82 26.43 -22.05
N LEU A 10 25.81 25.97 -21.28
CA LEU A 10 25.81 26.09 -19.81
C LEU A 10 25.86 27.54 -19.35
N ARG A 11 26.67 28.38 -20.00
CA ARG A 11 26.72 29.83 -19.74
C ARG A 11 25.39 30.52 -20.06
N LYS A 12 24.71 30.11 -21.13
CA LYS A 12 23.36 30.61 -21.48
C LYS A 12 22.32 30.19 -20.45
N ASN A 13 22.39 28.96 -19.93
CA ASN A 13 21.54 28.49 -18.84
C ASN A 13 21.76 29.33 -17.57
N LEU A 14 23.03 29.52 -17.17
CA LEU A 14 23.39 30.37 -16.03
C LEU A 14 22.88 31.82 -16.21
N ARG A 15 23.06 32.40 -17.39
CA ARG A 15 22.57 33.75 -17.72
C ARG A 15 21.04 33.85 -17.69
N SER A 16 20.32 32.76 -17.92
CA SER A 16 18.85 32.72 -17.81
C SER A 16 18.39 32.58 -16.36
N ALA A 17 19.24 32.05 -15.47
CA ALA A 17 18.95 31.86 -14.05
C ALA A 17 19.22 33.10 -13.19
N VAL A 18 19.99 34.07 -13.69
CA VAL A 18 20.34 35.32 -12.98
C VAL A 18 20.03 36.55 -13.83
N ARG A 19 19.82 37.72 -13.19
CA ARG A 19 19.58 38.96 -13.94
C ARG A 19 20.81 39.32 -14.80
N ASP A 20 20.58 39.85 -16.00
CA ASP A 20 21.63 40.17 -16.97
C ASP A 20 22.72 41.10 -16.41
N THR A 21 22.36 42.03 -15.53
CA THR A 21 23.29 42.93 -14.83
C THR A 21 24.17 42.19 -13.81
N ILE A 22 23.61 41.19 -13.13
CA ILE A 22 24.35 40.34 -12.18
C ILE A 22 25.29 39.40 -12.95
N TYR A 23 24.82 38.81 -14.06
CA TYR A 23 25.64 37.96 -14.91
C TYR A 23 26.90 38.67 -15.41
N LYS A 24 26.76 39.90 -15.91
CA LYS A 24 27.90 40.72 -16.38
C LYS A 24 28.91 40.99 -15.24
N ARG A 25 28.42 41.31 -14.04
CA ARG A 25 29.27 41.55 -12.87
C ARG A 25 29.94 40.27 -12.35
N GLY A 26 29.24 39.14 -12.37
CA GLY A 26 29.83 37.84 -12.01
C GLY A 26 30.89 37.40 -13.02
N LEU A 27 30.67 37.66 -14.31
CA LEU A 27 31.64 37.42 -15.36
C LEU A 27 32.92 38.24 -15.15
N ASP A 28 32.78 39.51 -14.78
CA ASP A 28 33.91 40.40 -14.45
C ASP A 28 34.74 39.90 -13.26
N TYR A 29 34.07 39.43 -12.19
CA TYR A 29 34.75 38.86 -11.01
C TYR A 29 35.47 37.55 -11.36
N TYR A 30 34.85 36.72 -12.20
CA TYR A 30 35.46 35.50 -12.71
C TYR A 30 36.68 35.79 -13.59
N SER A 31 36.56 36.67 -14.60
CA SER A 31 37.64 36.99 -15.53
C SER A 31 38.79 37.73 -14.87
N SER A 32 38.52 38.46 -13.78
CA SER A 32 39.53 39.13 -12.96
C SER A 32 40.24 38.20 -11.97
N GLY A 33 39.97 36.88 -12.01
CA GLY A 33 40.66 35.91 -11.16
C GLY A 33 40.30 35.96 -9.67
N ARG A 34 39.16 36.57 -9.30
CA ARG A 34 38.77 36.81 -7.89
C ARG A 34 38.19 35.59 -7.17
N VAL A 35 38.11 34.44 -7.84
CA VAL A 35 37.63 33.17 -7.26
C VAL A 35 38.85 32.30 -6.96
N GLU A 36 39.15 32.13 -5.67
CA GLU A 36 40.33 31.41 -5.14
C GLU A 36 40.32 29.93 -5.57
N GLY A 37 39.15 29.31 -5.48
CA GLY A 37 38.93 27.90 -5.80
C GLY A 37 37.45 27.56 -5.68
N VAL A 38 37.11 26.31 -6.05
CA VAL A 38 35.78 25.75 -5.86
C VAL A 38 35.94 24.36 -5.27
N GLU A 39 35.15 24.07 -4.23
CA GLU A 39 35.08 22.78 -3.57
C GLU A 39 33.72 22.14 -3.87
N VAL A 40 33.73 20.91 -4.37
CA VAL A 40 32.53 20.17 -4.73
C VAL A 40 32.23 19.11 -3.68
N SER A 41 31.05 19.17 -3.07
CA SER A 41 30.52 18.17 -2.15
C SER A 41 29.25 17.52 -2.71
N ASN A 42 29.02 16.24 -2.37
CA ASN A 42 27.80 15.54 -2.80
C ASN A 42 26.72 15.71 -1.77
N ILE A 43 25.50 15.84 -2.27
CA ILE A 43 24.31 15.55 -1.50
C ILE A 43 24.05 14.05 -1.70
N LYS A 44 24.07 13.25 -0.63
CA LYS A 44 23.85 11.80 -0.71
C LYS A 44 22.55 11.50 -1.48
N TYR A 45 22.63 10.59 -2.46
CA TYR A 45 21.51 10.15 -3.29
C TYR A 45 20.84 11.25 -4.15
N SER A 46 21.58 12.28 -4.54
CA SER A 46 21.11 13.35 -5.42
C SER A 46 22.04 13.54 -6.63
N PRO A 47 21.51 13.80 -7.84
CA PRO A 47 22.31 14.26 -8.97
C PRO A 47 22.75 15.73 -8.83
N VAL A 48 22.42 16.38 -7.71
CA VAL A 48 22.83 17.75 -7.39
C VAL A 48 24.14 17.72 -6.61
N VAL A 49 25.11 18.47 -7.11
CA VAL A 49 26.36 18.75 -6.41
C VAL A 49 26.31 20.14 -5.79
N LYS A 50 26.90 20.27 -4.60
CA LYS A 50 27.12 21.54 -3.91
C LYS A 50 28.52 22.03 -4.24
N ILE A 51 28.62 23.27 -4.71
CA ILE A 51 29.86 23.96 -5.01
C ILE A 51 30.02 25.11 -4.03
N ASP A 52 31.04 25.05 -3.19
CA ASP A 52 31.43 26.12 -2.29
C ASP A 52 32.66 26.83 -2.88
N GLY A 53 32.72 28.16 -2.80
CA GLY A 53 33.84 28.93 -3.33
C GLY A 53 34.05 30.24 -2.60
N ASN A 54 35.33 30.56 -2.38
CA ASN A 54 35.74 31.83 -1.82
C ASN A 54 35.93 32.88 -2.93
N VAL A 55 35.26 34.02 -2.78
CA VAL A 55 35.30 35.13 -3.74
C VAL A 55 35.78 36.40 -3.07
N PHE A 56 36.82 37.01 -3.64
CA PHE A 56 37.37 38.28 -3.15
C PHE A 56 36.62 39.48 -3.76
N GLY A 57 36.03 40.30 -2.90
CA GLY A 57 35.38 41.56 -3.26
C GLY A 57 35.94 42.71 -2.42
N THR A 58 35.06 43.47 -1.76
CA THR A 58 35.46 44.38 -0.68
C THR A 58 36.00 43.63 0.54
N GLU A 59 35.50 42.41 0.75
CA GLU A 59 35.90 41.45 1.77
C GLU A 59 35.87 40.05 1.16
N LYS A 60 36.23 39.02 1.94
CA LYS A 60 36.14 37.63 1.50
C LYS A 60 34.72 37.11 1.69
N TYR A 61 34.06 36.71 0.61
CA TYR A 61 32.70 36.18 0.65
C TYR A 61 32.70 34.67 0.37
N LEU A 62 31.95 33.93 1.18
CA LEU A 62 31.68 32.52 0.93
C LEU A 62 30.44 32.42 0.04
N ALA A 63 30.58 31.81 -1.12
CA ALA A 63 29.50 31.65 -2.08
C ALA A 63 29.23 30.18 -2.35
N TYR A 64 27.94 29.86 -2.45
CA TYR A 64 27.40 28.53 -2.66
C TYR A 64 26.64 28.49 -3.99
N VAL A 65 26.82 27.40 -4.72
CA VAL A 65 26.08 27.08 -5.94
C VAL A 65 25.66 25.61 -5.91
N ALA A 66 24.39 25.33 -6.22
CA ALA A 66 23.89 23.98 -6.46
C ALA A 66 23.73 23.74 -7.97
N PHE A 67 24.33 22.66 -8.47
CA PHE A 67 24.27 22.30 -9.89
C PHE A 67 23.76 20.86 -10.07
N ASN A 68 22.76 20.67 -10.94
CA ASN A 68 22.22 19.36 -11.29
C ASN A 68 22.97 18.79 -12.50
N THR A 69 23.79 17.77 -12.27
CA THR A 69 24.64 17.17 -13.31
C THR A 69 23.86 16.34 -14.33
N ALA A 70 22.66 15.86 -13.99
CA ALA A 70 21.80 15.11 -14.91
C ALA A 70 21.08 16.02 -15.90
N LYS A 71 20.65 17.21 -15.46
CA LYS A 71 19.90 18.18 -16.26
C LYS A 71 20.76 19.33 -16.80
N ASN A 72 22.01 19.46 -16.36
CA ASN A 72 22.92 20.54 -16.72
C ASN A 72 22.37 21.94 -16.41
N GLU A 73 21.77 22.08 -15.23
CA GLU A 73 21.11 23.31 -14.78
C GLU A 73 21.57 23.74 -13.39
N PHE A 74 21.61 25.05 -13.17
CA PHE A 74 21.84 25.64 -11.85
C PHE A 74 20.52 25.70 -11.07
N VAL A 75 20.52 25.14 -9.86
CA VAL A 75 19.30 24.93 -9.07
C VAL A 75 19.17 25.97 -7.97
N ASP A 76 20.29 26.34 -7.35
CA ASP A 76 20.32 27.26 -6.21
C ASP A 76 21.66 28.01 -6.16
N MET A 77 21.64 29.22 -5.62
CA MET A 77 22.81 30.08 -5.48
C MET A 77 22.66 31.02 -4.30
N ASP A 78 23.61 30.94 -3.37
CA ASP A 78 23.64 31.79 -2.18
C ASP A 78 25.04 32.34 -1.90
N CYS A 79 25.14 33.37 -1.08
CA CYS A 79 26.41 33.99 -0.71
C CYS A 79 26.29 34.76 0.59
N SER A 80 27.36 34.78 1.40
CA SER A 80 27.48 35.55 2.63
C SER A 80 27.49 37.09 2.45
N CYS A 81 27.14 37.58 1.27
CA CYS A 81 27.03 39.02 0.99
C CYS A 81 25.61 39.51 1.30
N PRO A 82 25.40 40.82 1.54
CA PRO A 82 24.08 41.38 1.90
C PRO A 82 23.06 41.41 0.73
N TYR A 83 23.31 40.65 -0.35
CA TYR A 83 22.47 40.60 -1.54
C TYR A 83 21.68 39.29 -1.56
N ASP A 84 20.35 39.39 -1.51
CA ASP A 84 19.46 38.22 -1.51
C ASP A 84 19.50 37.48 -2.86
N PHE A 85 19.77 36.17 -2.79
CA PHE A 85 19.70 35.15 -3.85
C PHE A 85 20.50 35.43 -5.14
N ALA A 86 21.37 34.50 -5.55
CA ALA A 86 22.08 34.51 -6.83
C ALA A 86 22.82 35.83 -7.15
N CYS A 87 23.71 36.26 -6.26
CA CYS A 87 24.51 37.47 -6.40
C CYS A 87 25.67 37.31 -7.43
N LYS A 88 26.44 38.39 -7.64
CA LYS A 88 27.61 38.38 -8.53
C LYS A 88 28.72 37.40 -8.09
N HIS A 89 28.86 37.15 -6.78
CA HIS A 89 29.89 36.25 -6.24
C HIS A 89 29.54 34.78 -6.48
N SER A 90 28.31 34.35 -6.20
CA SER A 90 27.85 32.99 -6.53
C SER A 90 27.81 32.74 -8.04
N THR A 91 27.46 33.76 -8.84
CA THR A 91 27.61 33.69 -10.30
C THR A 91 29.06 33.48 -10.74
N ALA A 92 30.04 34.12 -10.09
CA ALA A 92 31.46 33.95 -10.41
C ALA A 92 31.97 32.53 -10.05
N VAL A 93 31.51 31.97 -8.93
CA VAL A 93 31.76 30.56 -8.54
C VAL A 93 31.16 29.60 -9.57
N ALA A 94 29.92 29.84 -10.01
CA ALA A 94 29.27 29.04 -11.04
C ALA A 94 30.05 29.04 -12.37
N LEU A 95 30.58 30.19 -12.79
CA LEU A 95 31.40 30.30 -14.00
C LEU A 95 32.73 29.54 -13.87
N LYS A 96 33.41 29.63 -12.72
CA LYS A 96 34.62 28.85 -12.42
C LYS A 96 34.34 27.35 -12.44
N PHE A 97 33.19 26.94 -11.92
CA PHE A 97 32.74 25.55 -11.97
C PHE A 97 32.45 25.08 -13.40
N ILE A 98 31.76 25.86 -14.25
CA ILE A 98 31.51 25.49 -15.66
C ILE A 98 32.83 25.19 -16.38
N ASP A 99 33.83 26.04 -16.19
CA ASP A 99 35.13 25.86 -16.84
C ASP A 99 35.80 24.55 -16.40
N LYS A 100 35.80 24.22 -15.09
CA LYS A 100 36.32 22.93 -14.59
C LYS A 100 35.49 21.72 -15.01
N TYR A 101 34.16 21.86 -15.03
CA TYR A 101 33.22 20.81 -15.39
C TYR A 101 33.33 20.40 -16.86
N VAL A 102 33.44 21.38 -17.76
CA VAL A 102 33.66 21.12 -19.18
C VAL A 102 35.01 20.44 -19.42
N SER A 103 36.07 20.85 -18.71
CA SER A 103 37.38 20.18 -18.79
C SER A 103 37.34 18.73 -18.28
N PHE A 104 36.53 18.42 -17.27
CA PHE A 104 36.32 17.03 -16.82
C PHE A 104 35.63 16.17 -17.89
N LEU A 105 34.55 16.70 -18.48
CA LEU A 105 33.80 15.99 -19.51
C LEU A 105 34.64 15.72 -20.76
N ASP A 106 35.56 16.64 -21.07
CA ASP A 106 36.52 16.48 -22.17
C ASP A 106 37.56 15.40 -21.91
N ALA A 107 38.12 15.37 -20.70
CA ALA A 107 39.02 14.30 -20.28
C ALA A 107 38.38 12.91 -20.29
N GLY A 108 37.05 12.81 -20.14
CA GLY A 108 36.31 11.54 -20.07
C GLY A 108 35.46 11.15 -21.29
N GLY A 109 35.33 12.00 -22.32
CA GLY A 109 34.53 11.72 -23.52
C GLY A 109 32.99 11.68 -23.33
N TYR A 110 32.47 12.25 -22.24
CA TYR A 110 31.07 12.09 -21.80
C TYR A 110 30.12 13.16 -22.34
N TYR A 111 29.87 13.21 -23.64
CA TYR A 111 29.22 14.41 -24.21
C TYR A 111 27.69 14.46 -24.21
N LYS A 112 26.93 13.39 -23.87
CA LYS A 112 25.46 13.42 -24.11
C LYS A 112 24.51 12.59 -23.21
N LYS A 113 24.92 11.93 -22.13
CA LYS A 113 24.02 11.02 -21.38
C LYS A 113 23.84 11.25 -19.87
N GLY A 114 24.22 12.42 -19.36
CA GLY A 114 24.17 12.68 -17.91
C GLY A 114 25.21 11.85 -17.15
N ILE A 115 25.66 12.36 -16.01
CA ILE A 115 26.70 11.70 -15.21
C ILE A 115 26.01 10.73 -14.24
N LYS A 116 26.41 9.45 -14.26
CA LYS A 116 25.93 8.47 -13.27
C LYS A 116 26.42 8.85 -11.86
N PRO A 117 25.69 8.53 -10.78
CA PRO A 117 26.10 8.87 -9.41
C PRO A 117 27.52 8.40 -9.05
N GLU A 118 27.98 7.28 -9.59
CA GLU A 118 29.34 6.76 -9.39
C GLU A 118 30.42 7.72 -9.94
N THR A 119 30.19 8.28 -11.13
CA THR A 119 31.10 9.20 -11.83
C THR A 119 31.13 10.60 -11.19
N ILE A 120 30.18 10.91 -10.29
CA ILE A 120 30.18 12.18 -9.54
C ILE A 120 31.34 12.24 -8.55
N ASN A 121 31.76 11.10 -7.97
CA ASN A 121 32.91 11.07 -7.08
C ASN A 121 34.22 11.32 -7.86
N GLU A 122 34.37 10.73 -9.05
CA GLU A 122 35.49 11.01 -9.95
C GLU A 122 35.53 12.49 -10.39
N MET A 123 34.36 13.07 -10.67
CA MET A 123 34.22 14.49 -10.98
C MET A 123 34.67 15.39 -9.82
N LYS A 124 34.33 15.05 -8.57
CA LYS A 124 34.78 15.81 -7.40
C LYS A 124 36.29 15.81 -7.29
N ASP A 125 36.90 14.64 -7.40
CA ASP A 125 38.35 14.49 -7.26
C ASP A 125 39.07 15.30 -8.34
N TYR A 126 38.55 15.27 -9.57
CA TYR A 126 39.06 16.09 -10.67
C TYR A 126 38.85 17.60 -10.46
N VAL A 127 37.65 18.03 -10.05
CA VAL A 127 37.32 19.45 -9.87
C VAL A 127 38.04 20.04 -8.65
N ASN A 128 38.22 19.26 -7.58
CA ASN A 128 38.91 19.68 -6.35
C ASN A 128 40.44 19.54 -6.44
N GLY A 129 40.98 19.00 -7.56
CA GLY A 129 42.43 18.89 -7.78
C GLY A 129 43.11 17.72 -7.06
N ASN A 130 42.34 16.74 -6.58
CA ASN A 130 42.86 15.52 -5.96
C ASN A 130 43.00 14.42 -7.02
N THR A 131 44.02 14.51 -7.87
CA THR A 131 44.44 13.33 -8.65
C THR A 131 45.13 12.34 -7.71
N THR A 132 44.70 11.08 -7.80
CA THR A 132 45.30 9.91 -7.14
C THR A 132 46.82 9.87 -7.34
N LYS A 133 47.56 9.84 -6.24
CA LYS A 133 49.01 9.55 -6.23
C LYS A 133 49.27 8.13 -6.76
N PRO A 134 50.28 7.93 -7.64
CA PRO A 134 50.65 6.59 -8.12
C PRO A 134 51.31 5.77 -7.01
N GLU A 135 50.96 4.48 -6.95
CA GLU A 135 51.31 3.55 -5.86
C GLU A 135 52.78 3.07 -5.88
N ASN A 136 53.66 3.62 -6.72
CA ASN A 136 55.06 3.17 -6.76
C ASN A 136 56.07 4.29 -7.08
N ILE A 137 57.07 4.47 -6.21
CA ILE A 137 58.17 5.45 -6.35
C ILE A 137 58.91 5.32 -7.69
N LYS A 138 58.94 4.11 -8.29
CA LYS A 138 59.56 3.89 -9.60
C LYS A 138 58.82 4.60 -10.74
N GLU A 139 57.51 4.68 -10.68
CA GLU A 139 56.72 5.41 -11.70
C GLU A 139 56.87 6.92 -11.54
N LEU A 140 56.95 7.41 -10.29
CA LEU A 140 57.16 8.83 -10.01
C LEU A 140 58.53 9.31 -10.54
N LEU A 141 59.61 8.56 -10.30
CA LEU A 141 60.96 8.94 -10.74
C LEU A 141 61.10 8.92 -12.27
N ASN A 142 60.50 7.93 -12.94
CA ASN A 142 60.47 7.87 -14.40
C ASN A 142 59.62 9.02 -15.01
N SER A 143 58.53 9.43 -14.34
CA SER A 143 57.65 10.52 -14.82
C SER A 143 58.28 11.92 -14.80
N ILE A 144 59.35 12.12 -14.02
CA ILE A 144 60.13 13.37 -13.96
C ILE A 144 61.48 13.28 -14.69
N GLY A 145 61.68 12.24 -15.50
CA GLY A 145 62.85 12.09 -16.38
C GLY A 145 64.10 11.53 -15.72
N ILE A 146 63.99 10.87 -14.57
CA ILE A 146 65.12 10.21 -13.88
C ILE A 146 65.03 8.70 -14.10
N ASP A 147 66.00 8.14 -14.82
CA ASP A 147 66.07 6.70 -15.07
C ASP A 147 66.36 5.93 -13.77
N THR A 148 65.39 5.13 -13.34
CA THR A 148 65.47 4.36 -12.10
C THR A 148 66.60 3.34 -12.04
N ASP A 149 67.15 2.90 -13.17
CA ASP A 149 68.27 1.94 -13.21
C ASP A 149 69.64 2.60 -12.95
N SER A 150 69.69 3.93 -13.00
CA SER A 150 70.89 4.73 -12.69
C SER A 150 70.99 5.14 -11.21
N VAL A 151 69.94 4.89 -10.41
CA VAL A 151 69.88 5.27 -9.00
C VAL A 151 70.31 4.08 -8.11
N PRO A 152 71.33 4.24 -7.23
CA PRO A 152 71.78 3.15 -6.37
C PRO A 152 70.64 2.58 -5.51
N LYS A 153 70.49 1.25 -5.53
CA LYS A 153 69.39 0.50 -4.89
C LYS A 153 69.13 0.91 -3.43
N TYR A 154 70.17 1.28 -2.68
CA TYR A 154 70.05 1.72 -1.29
C TYR A 154 69.32 3.08 -1.14
N VAL A 155 69.38 3.97 -2.14
CA VAL A 155 68.67 5.27 -2.14
C VAL A 155 67.19 5.05 -2.40
N VAL A 156 66.85 4.13 -3.33
CA VAL A 156 65.47 3.72 -3.60
C VAL A 156 64.84 3.05 -2.38
N ASP A 157 65.58 2.14 -1.72
CA ASP A 157 65.13 1.49 -0.48
C ASP A 157 65.02 2.49 0.69
N MET A 158 65.90 3.50 0.77
CA MET A 158 65.84 4.55 1.80
C MET A 158 64.62 5.47 1.62
N LEU A 159 64.27 5.81 0.38
CA LEU A 159 63.07 6.60 0.07
C LEU A 159 61.78 5.79 0.28
N GLN A 160 61.78 4.51 -0.07
CA GLN A 160 60.68 3.58 0.23
C GLN A 160 60.51 3.33 1.75
N LYS A 161 61.60 3.32 2.53
CA LYS A 161 61.53 3.27 4.00
C LYS A 161 60.98 4.55 4.59
N LYS A 162 61.39 5.72 4.09
CA LYS A 162 60.89 7.04 4.56
C LYS A 162 59.40 7.27 4.25
N MET A 163 58.87 6.69 3.17
CA MET A 163 57.42 6.69 2.87
C MET A 163 56.59 5.79 3.80
N LYS A 164 57.18 4.76 4.41
CA LYS A 164 56.51 3.86 5.38
C LYS A 164 56.70 4.26 6.85
N THR A 165 57.45 5.32 7.14
CA THR A 165 57.70 5.81 8.52
C THR A 165 57.15 7.22 8.76
N ALA A 166 56.14 7.65 8.01
CA ALA A 166 55.39 8.89 8.26
C ALA A 166 54.10 8.69 9.09
N ASP A 167 53.76 7.45 9.47
CA ASP A 167 52.74 7.09 10.46
C ASP A 167 53.41 6.38 11.65
N LYS A 168 54.14 7.13 12.48
CA LYS A 168 54.45 6.85 13.90
C LYS A 168 55.54 7.80 14.41
N LYS A 169 55.11 8.77 15.22
CA LYS A 169 55.78 9.44 16.35
C LYS A 169 55.69 10.97 16.27
N GLU A 170 54.76 11.52 17.03
CA GLU A 170 55.12 12.58 17.98
C GLU A 170 55.01 11.97 19.38
N GLU A 171 56.16 11.57 19.93
CA GLU A 171 56.46 11.77 21.34
C GLU A 171 57.93 11.46 21.63
N SER A 172 58.51 12.38 22.40
CA SER A 172 59.73 12.33 23.20
C SER A 172 61.08 12.71 22.56
N LEU A 173 61.69 13.74 23.16
CA LEU A 173 63.07 13.79 23.67
C LEU A 173 63.13 15.00 24.64
N SER A 174 62.91 14.82 25.94
CA SER A 174 63.85 14.40 27.00
C SER A 174 64.76 15.53 27.51
N LEU A 175 64.84 15.69 28.83
CA LEU A 175 66.10 15.62 29.58
C LEU A 175 65.84 15.52 31.10
N SER A 176 66.51 14.53 31.71
CA SER A 176 66.71 14.29 33.14
C SER A 176 67.61 15.39 33.75
N SER A 177 67.70 15.68 35.05
CA SER A 177 67.76 14.88 36.29
C SER A 177 67.60 15.87 37.48
N VAL A 178 67.20 15.48 38.68
CA VAL A 178 68.06 15.12 39.83
C VAL A 178 67.17 14.62 40.99
N LYS A 179 67.67 13.65 41.77
CA LYS A 179 67.04 13.02 42.95
C LYS A 179 67.25 13.80 44.26
N ARG A 180 66.26 13.61 45.15
CA ARG A 180 66.26 13.63 46.64
C ARG A 180 66.44 14.98 47.36
N THR A 181 65.43 15.36 48.13
CA THR A 181 65.41 15.19 49.60
C THR A 181 64.02 15.49 50.19
N GLU A 182 63.74 14.83 51.30
CA GLU A 182 62.50 14.81 52.08
C GLU A 182 62.09 16.20 52.60
N LYS A 183 60.78 16.52 52.62
CA LYS A 183 60.07 17.05 53.82
C LYS A 183 58.60 17.41 53.57
N LYS A 184 57.77 16.88 54.47
CA LYS A 184 56.46 17.34 54.97
C LYS A 184 55.27 17.32 54.00
N GLU A 185 54.36 16.39 54.27
CA GLU A 185 52.97 16.38 53.80
C GLU A 185 52.31 17.76 53.98
N LYS A 186 52.08 18.44 52.86
CA LYS A 186 51.00 19.42 52.70
C LYS A 186 49.96 18.78 51.80
N SER A 187 48.89 18.23 52.39
CA SER A 187 47.76 17.69 51.63
C SER A 187 47.15 18.79 50.76
N ILE A 188 47.05 18.56 49.46
CA ILE A 188 46.42 19.46 48.48
C ILE A 188 44.97 19.81 48.89
N ASN A 189 44.26 18.90 49.57
CA ASN A 189 42.90 19.09 50.07
C ASN A 189 42.82 20.16 51.18
N LYS A 190 43.95 20.51 51.80
CA LYS A 190 44.04 21.65 52.73
C LYS A 190 44.32 22.97 52.04
N LYS A 191 44.81 22.96 50.78
CA LYS A 191 45.19 24.15 50.01
C LYS A 191 44.10 24.61 49.04
N TYR A 192 43.38 23.69 48.42
CA TYR A 192 42.43 24.01 47.36
C TYR A 192 41.05 23.40 47.59
N TYR A 193 40.03 24.13 47.15
CA TYR A 193 38.65 23.68 47.14
C TYR A 193 37.93 24.23 45.90
N ILE A 194 36.82 23.59 45.55
CA ILE A 194 35.98 24.01 44.43
C ILE A 194 34.72 24.72 44.98
N VAL A 195 34.30 25.78 44.33
CA VAL A 195 33.01 26.44 44.57
C VAL A 195 32.17 26.27 43.31
N LEU A 196 30.95 25.76 43.48
CA LEU A 196 29.96 25.61 42.42
C LEU A 196 28.84 26.63 42.62
N ASN A 197 28.65 27.52 41.64
CA ASN A 197 27.57 28.51 41.61
C ASN A 197 26.55 28.14 40.53
N PHE A 198 25.28 28.04 40.87
CA PHE A 198 24.23 27.62 39.93
C PHE A 198 23.48 28.84 39.38
N TYR A 199 23.95 29.39 38.26
CA TYR A 199 23.29 30.46 37.50
C TYR A 199 22.89 29.92 36.13
N GLY A 200 21.71 30.30 35.61
CA GLY A 200 21.31 29.97 34.23
C GLY A 200 20.98 28.49 33.91
N GLY A 201 21.15 27.57 34.87
CA GLY A 201 20.78 26.16 34.72
C GLY A 201 21.94 25.15 34.78
N TYR A 202 23.20 25.61 34.79
CA TYR A 202 24.38 24.77 34.91
C TYR A 202 25.33 25.26 36.02
N PRO A 203 26.16 24.39 36.63
CA PRO A 203 27.11 24.80 37.66
C PRO A 203 28.32 25.53 37.06
N TYR A 204 28.55 26.74 37.53
CA TYR A 204 29.76 27.51 37.28
C TYR A 204 30.86 27.09 38.26
N ILE A 205 31.99 26.63 37.74
CA ILE A 205 33.09 26.06 38.53
C ILE A 205 34.11 27.14 38.86
N ARG A 206 34.43 27.31 40.15
CA ARG A 206 35.52 28.20 40.62
C ARG A 206 36.51 27.42 41.48
N LEU A 207 37.79 27.52 41.16
CA LEU A 207 38.88 26.96 41.97
C LEU A 207 39.40 28.01 42.95
N ARG A 208 39.43 27.69 44.25
CA ARG A 208 39.85 28.62 45.31
C ARG A 208 41.01 28.04 46.12
N CYS A 209 41.90 28.93 46.56
CA CYS A 209 42.98 28.63 47.50
C CYS A 209 42.53 28.96 48.94
N THR A 210 42.99 28.20 49.94
CA THR A 210 42.65 28.42 51.35
C THR A 210 43.54 29.46 52.04
N GLU A 211 44.71 29.78 51.49
CA GLU A 211 45.71 30.69 52.08
C GLU A 211 45.45 32.18 51.72
N ASP A 212 44.48 32.47 50.86
CA ASP A 212 44.09 33.84 50.47
C ASP A 212 42.93 34.36 51.37
N GLU A 213 43.26 35.07 52.46
CA GLU A 213 42.28 35.70 53.37
C GLU A 213 41.84 37.12 52.95
N TYR A 214 42.47 37.70 51.92
CA TYR A 214 42.09 39.00 51.35
C TYR A 214 41.85 38.87 49.85
N GLY A 215 40.63 39.21 49.43
CA GLY A 215 40.16 39.06 48.05
C GLY A 215 41.02 39.80 47.03
N TYR A 216 41.73 39.03 46.21
CA TYR A 216 41.94 39.39 44.81
C TYR A 216 41.17 38.41 43.95
N ASP A 217 39.99 38.87 43.53
CA ASP A 217 39.14 38.24 42.54
C ASP A 217 39.88 38.31 41.20
N TYR A 218 40.59 37.25 40.81
CA TYR A 218 40.89 37.04 39.41
C TYR A 218 39.57 36.67 38.75
N SER A 219 38.91 37.69 38.18
CA SER A 219 37.84 37.70 37.17
C SER A 219 36.91 36.49 37.06
N TYR A 220 35.66 36.77 36.67
CA TYR A 220 34.64 35.82 36.22
C TYR A 220 35.04 34.86 35.06
N SER A 221 36.34 34.72 34.76
CA SER A 221 36.99 33.89 33.77
C SER A 221 38.41 33.66 34.33
N ASP A 222 38.84 32.49 34.81
CA ASP A 222 39.16 31.32 34.00
C ASP A 222 39.58 30.16 34.95
N ALA A 223 38.65 29.22 35.20
CA ALA A 223 38.93 28.02 36.01
C ALA A 223 39.98 27.12 35.34
N SER A 224 40.10 27.17 34.01
CA SER A 224 41.06 26.41 33.24
C SER A 224 42.49 26.89 33.49
N SER A 225 42.71 28.21 33.46
CA SER A 225 43.99 28.83 33.85
C SER A 225 44.40 28.48 35.29
N SER A 226 43.43 28.45 36.21
CA SER A 226 43.69 28.08 37.61
C SER A 226 44.09 26.61 37.74
N ALA A 227 43.44 25.71 36.99
CA ALA A 227 43.78 24.29 36.95
C ALA A 227 45.15 24.04 36.31
N GLU A 228 45.50 24.74 35.22
CA GLU A 228 46.83 24.67 34.60
C GLU A 228 47.93 25.11 35.56
N ARG A 229 47.70 26.17 36.34
CA ARG A 229 48.62 26.63 37.38
C ARG A 229 48.84 25.59 38.47
N ILE A 230 47.80 24.86 38.88
CA ILE A 230 47.91 23.78 39.87
C ILE A 230 48.67 22.58 39.29
N LEU A 231 48.33 22.18 38.06
CA LEU A 231 49.01 21.09 37.34
C LEU A 231 50.50 21.36 37.10
N THR A 232 50.90 22.63 36.99
CA THR A 232 52.30 23.04 36.78
C THR A 232 53.05 23.26 38.09
N LYS A 233 52.50 24.03 39.04
CA LYS A 233 53.20 24.42 40.28
C LYS A 233 53.13 23.40 41.40
N GLU A 234 52.06 22.61 41.47
CA GLU A 234 51.80 21.67 42.57
C GLU A 234 51.86 20.20 42.09
N LYS A 235 52.37 19.95 40.88
CA LYS A 235 52.45 18.62 40.23
C LYS A 235 52.96 17.50 41.15
N ASN A 236 53.96 17.82 41.98
CA ASN A 236 54.67 16.86 42.82
C ASN A 236 53.86 16.41 44.05
N ILE A 237 52.72 17.05 44.34
CA ILE A 237 51.87 16.72 45.49
C ILE A 237 50.44 16.28 45.10
N LEU A 238 50.14 16.18 43.79
CA LEU A 238 48.85 15.70 43.29
C LEU A 238 48.82 14.18 43.24
N THR A 239 47.69 13.59 43.66
CA THR A 239 47.37 12.19 43.35
C THR A 239 46.86 12.06 41.91
N LYS A 240 46.91 10.85 41.34
CA LYS A 240 46.38 10.60 39.98
C LYS A 240 44.91 11.06 39.80
N PRO A 241 43.97 10.74 40.71
CA PRO A 241 42.59 11.22 40.58
C PRO A 241 42.45 12.75 40.64
N GLN A 242 43.31 13.43 41.41
CA GLN A 242 43.34 14.89 41.47
C GLN A 242 43.93 15.50 40.19
N GLU A 243 44.98 14.88 39.64
CA GLU A 243 45.55 15.25 38.35
C GLU A 243 44.51 15.11 37.22
N GLU A 244 43.72 14.04 37.22
CA GLU A 244 42.62 13.82 36.27
C GLU A 244 41.52 14.88 36.39
N LEU A 245 41.10 15.22 37.61
CA LEU A 245 40.13 16.30 37.84
C LEU A 245 40.64 17.64 37.29
N PHE A 246 41.89 18.01 37.61
CA PHE A 246 42.42 19.30 37.15
C PHE A 246 42.70 19.31 35.64
N LYS A 247 43.08 18.18 35.04
CA LYS A 247 43.15 18.05 33.57
C LYS A 247 41.78 18.27 32.94
N PHE A 248 40.74 17.63 33.49
CA PHE A 248 39.36 17.84 33.02
C PHE A 248 38.95 19.31 33.13
N ILE A 249 39.20 19.98 34.27
CA ILE A 249 38.86 21.40 34.45
C ILE A 249 39.66 22.29 33.48
N ARG A 250 40.95 22.00 33.23
CA ARG A 250 41.77 22.73 32.26
C ARG A 250 41.21 22.60 30.84
N ASP A 251 40.85 21.39 30.45
CA ASP A 251 40.45 21.06 29.07
C ASP A 251 38.98 21.38 28.79
N ALA A 252 38.15 21.52 29.83
CA ALA A 252 36.79 21.98 29.71
C ALA A 252 36.78 23.47 29.31
N CYS A 253 36.48 23.78 28.04
CA CYS A 253 36.14 25.14 27.63
C CYS A 253 34.84 25.55 28.34
N PHE A 254 34.91 26.44 29.33
CA PHE A 254 33.76 26.94 30.09
C PHE A 254 32.91 27.98 29.33
N ASP A 255 32.70 27.77 28.02
CA ASP A 255 31.65 28.46 27.27
C ASP A 255 30.33 27.70 27.47
N GLU A 256 29.27 28.43 27.83
CA GLU A 256 28.14 28.05 28.70
C GLU A 256 27.24 26.84 28.34
N ASP A 257 27.60 25.90 27.46
CA ASP A 257 26.74 24.73 27.15
C ASP A 257 27.45 23.39 26.89
N ASN A 258 28.80 23.30 26.94
CA ASN A 258 29.54 22.11 26.48
C ASN A 258 30.29 21.29 27.55
N VAL A 259 30.13 21.60 28.83
CA VAL A 259 30.85 20.89 29.91
C VAL A 259 30.18 19.55 30.25
N ASN A 260 30.95 18.45 30.22
CA ASN A 260 30.46 17.16 30.69
C ASN A 260 30.43 17.08 32.23
N TYR A 261 29.39 17.67 32.84
CA TYR A 261 29.23 17.73 34.28
C TYR A 261 29.17 16.36 34.97
N GLY A 262 28.70 15.33 34.27
CA GLY A 262 28.66 13.96 34.80
C GLY A 262 30.06 13.40 35.03
N GLU A 263 30.95 13.60 34.07
CA GLU A 263 32.37 13.24 34.21
C GLU A 263 33.09 14.13 35.21
N PHE A 264 32.82 15.44 35.22
CA PHE A 264 33.34 16.35 36.24
C PHE A 264 33.03 15.86 37.66
N PHE A 265 31.76 15.55 37.95
CA PHE A 265 31.33 15.06 39.26
C PHE A 265 31.94 13.69 39.59
N ALA A 266 32.11 12.82 38.60
CA ALA A 266 32.82 11.55 38.78
C ALA A 266 34.28 11.78 39.21
N PHE A 267 35.01 12.64 38.48
CA PHE A 267 36.40 12.99 38.81
C PHE A 267 36.49 13.67 40.17
N LEU A 268 35.55 14.57 40.48
CA LEU A 268 35.48 15.28 41.75
C LEU A 268 35.31 14.29 42.91
N LYS A 269 34.37 13.34 42.81
CA LYS A 269 34.16 12.27 43.79
C LYS A 269 35.45 11.48 44.04
N THR A 270 36.12 11.05 42.97
CA THR A 270 37.35 10.26 43.08
C THR A 270 38.58 11.03 43.55
N SER A 271 38.61 12.36 43.33
CA SER A 271 39.73 13.22 43.70
C SER A 271 39.83 13.49 45.20
N GLY A 272 38.71 13.38 45.92
CA GLY A 272 38.59 13.75 47.33
C GLY A 272 38.75 15.26 47.60
N ILE A 273 38.75 16.11 46.56
CA ILE A 273 38.75 17.57 46.70
C ILE A 273 37.37 18.03 47.14
N LYS A 274 37.34 18.87 48.18
CA LYS A 274 36.08 19.41 48.71
C LYS A 274 35.47 20.41 47.75
N ALA A 275 34.16 20.30 47.54
CA ALA A 275 33.37 21.26 46.77
C ALA A 275 32.29 21.89 47.65
N TYR A 276 32.00 23.17 47.44
CA TYR A 276 31.03 23.93 48.23
C TYR A 276 30.04 24.66 47.32
N ARG A 277 28.79 24.78 47.79
CA ARG A 277 27.73 25.60 47.21
C ARG A 277 27.96 27.05 47.65
N GLU A 278 28.35 27.92 46.73
CA GLU A 278 28.73 29.33 47.03
C GLU A 278 29.95 29.46 47.98
N ASP A 279 30.43 30.67 48.25
CA ASP A 279 31.71 30.96 48.93
C ASP A 279 31.70 30.69 50.47
N LYS A 280 30.86 29.76 50.97
CA LYS A 280 30.67 29.47 52.40
C LYS A 280 31.16 28.06 52.79
N LYS A 281 32.27 28.00 53.54
CA LYS A 281 33.09 26.78 53.79
C LYS A 281 32.56 25.74 54.80
N LYS A 282 31.39 25.88 55.45
CA LYS A 282 30.98 24.94 56.53
C LYS A 282 29.57 24.34 56.43
N ASN A 283 28.57 25.09 55.96
CA ASN A 283 27.20 24.59 55.88
C ASN A 283 26.77 24.18 54.45
N ASN A 284 27.69 24.33 53.49
CA ASN A 284 27.41 24.22 52.06
C ASN A 284 28.31 23.21 51.33
N GLU A 285 29.03 22.33 52.05
CA GLU A 285 29.88 21.30 51.43
C GLU A 285 29.02 20.27 50.70
N PHE A 286 29.40 19.91 49.46
CA PHE A 286 28.78 18.85 48.69
C PHE A 286 29.27 17.47 49.13
N PHE A 287 28.34 16.53 49.28
CA PHE A 287 28.62 15.15 49.65
C PHE A 287 28.17 14.19 48.54
N PHE A 288 29.01 13.24 48.17
CA PHE A 288 28.65 12.21 47.19
C PHE A 288 28.10 10.97 47.89
N LEU A 289 26.99 10.45 47.40
CA LEU A 289 26.48 9.16 47.86
C LEU A 289 27.38 8.03 47.34
N ASP A 290 27.75 7.10 48.21
CA ASP A 290 28.53 5.92 47.84
C ASP A 290 27.72 4.99 46.93
N ILE A 291 26.45 4.78 47.28
CA ILE A 291 25.45 4.04 46.51
C ILE A 291 24.20 4.93 46.42
N PRO A 292 23.97 5.63 45.30
CA PRO A 292 22.84 6.54 45.19
C PRO A 292 21.53 5.79 44.91
N ASP A 293 20.41 6.30 45.41
CA ASP A 293 19.08 5.71 45.21
C ASP A 293 18.65 5.76 43.74
N LYS A 294 18.01 4.70 43.24
CA LYS A 294 17.56 4.67 41.84
C LYS A 294 16.62 5.84 41.54
N ILE A 295 16.77 6.40 40.33
CA ILE A 295 15.91 7.47 39.85
C ILE A 295 14.50 6.92 39.64
N ASN A 296 13.49 7.62 40.15
CA ASN A 296 12.10 7.23 39.96
C ASN A 296 11.69 7.44 38.49
N ALA A 297 11.06 6.43 37.89
CA ALA A 297 10.58 6.48 36.52
C ALA A 297 9.32 5.64 36.35
N GLU A 298 8.69 5.75 35.19
CA GLU A 298 7.48 5.04 34.82
C GLU A 298 7.59 4.62 33.35
N LEU A 299 7.26 3.36 33.07
CA LEU A 299 7.14 2.85 31.69
C LEU A 299 5.72 2.31 31.53
N VAL A 300 4.94 2.94 30.66
CA VAL A 300 3.50 2.65 30.51
C VAL A 300 3.11 2.54 29.05
N LEU A 301 2.11 1.72 28.78
CA LEU A 301 1.42 1.67 27.50
C LEU A 301 0.30 2.71 27.57
N ARG A 302 0.34 3.72 26.69
CA ARG A 302 -0.62 4.83 26.68
C ARG A 302 -1.25 4.96 25.30
N GLU A 303 -2.56 5.15 25.25
CA GLU A 303 -3.22 5.61 24.02
C GLU A 303 -2.79 7.04 23.72
N ASN A 304 -2.25 7.23 22.52
CA ASN A 304 -1.77 8.49 22.06
C ASN A 304 -2.57 8.91 20.83
N THR A 305 -3.07 10.13 20.88
CA THR A 305 -3.75 10.77 19.75
C THR A 305 -2.90 11.93 19.27
N SER A 306 -2.55 11.97 17.99
CA SER A 306 -1.83 13.14 17.45
C SER A 306 -2.64 14.41 17.68
N TYR A 307 -1.96 15.55 17.82
CA TYR A 307 -2.59 16.86 18.04
C TYR A 307 -3.62 17.24 16.93
N TYR A 308 -3.51 16.62 15.76
CA TYR A 308 -4.42 16.81 14.62
C TYR A 308 -5.50 15.71 14.50
N GLY A 309 -5.59 14.77 15.46
CA GLY A 309 -6.55 13.67 15.45
C GLY A 309 -6.37 12.66 14.30
N THR A 310 -5.22 12.71 13.61
CA THR A 310 -4.93 11.87 12.43
C THR A 310 -4.31 10.52 12.77
N TYR A 311 -3.84 10.34 14.00
CA TYR A 311 -3.27 9.11 14.51
C TYR A 311 -3.91 8.78 15.85
N SER A 312 -4.42 7.57 16.01
CA SER A 312 -4.84 6.99 17.29
C SER A 312 -4.14 5.64 17.42
N GLY A 313 -3.21 5.52 18.36
CA GLY A 313 -2.46 4.29 18.58
C GLY A 313 -2.03 4.15 20.04
N THR A 314 -1.77 2.93 20.48
CA THR A 314 -1.13 2.69 21.77
C THR A 314 0.39 2.68 21.60
N ASP A 315 1.08 3.51 22.37
CA ASP A 315 2.53 3.63 22.36
C ASP A 315 3.12 3.34 23.75
N PHE A 316 4.35 2.82 23.78
CA PHE A 316 5.12 2.71 25.01
C PHE A 316 5.75 4.07 25.32
N VAL A 317 5.47 4.59 26.51
CA VAL A 317 5.95 5.89 26.98
C VAL A 317 6.82 5.69 28.20
N PHE A 318 8.06 6.18 28.12
CA PHE A 318 8.96 6.28 29.26
C PHE A 318 8.86 7.70 29.84
N LYS A 319 8.70 7.78 31.16
CA LYS A 319 8.51 9.03 31.88
C LYS A 319 9.39 9.03 33.13
N LEU A 320 10.12 10.11 33.37
CA LEU A 320 10.80 10.33 34.64
C LEU A 320 9.79 10.73 35.72
N GLY A 321 10.09 10.43 36.98
CA GLY A 321 9.22 10.68 38.13
C GLY A 321 8.66 12.11 38.17
N ASP A 322 7.40 12.24 38.60
CA ASP A 322 6.69 13.52 38.71
C ASP A 322 7.39 14.54 39.62
N GLU A 323 8.18 14.06 40.57
CA GLU A 323 9.08 14.86 41.42
C GLU A 323 10.14 15.65 40.64
N TYR A 324 10.44 15.23 39.40
CA TYR A 324 11.31 15.94 38.46
C TYR A 324 10.51 16.80 37.46
N LYS A 325 9.20 17.00 37.67
CA LYS A 325 8.43 17.98 36.91
C LYS A 325 8.85 19.37 37.31
N ASN A 326 9.09 20.23 36.32
CA ASN A 326 9.50 21.61 36.54
C ASN A 326 10.74 21.76 37.46
N THR A 327 11.53 20.69 37.70
CA THR A 327 12.80 20.80 38.43
C THR A 327 13.71 21.78 37.72
N ARG A 328 14.44 22.57 38.49
CA ARG A 328 15.41 23.49 37.89
C ARG A 328 16.50 22.62 37.23
N ARG A 329 17.06 23.06 36.09
CA ARG A 329 18.07 22.29 35.31
C ARG A 329 19.29 21.79 36.12
N TYR A 330 19.48 22.25 37.35
CA TYR A 330 20.55 21.80 38.25
C TYR A 330 20.13 20.73 39.28
N ASP A 331 18.83 20.50 39.52
CA ASP A 331 18.38 19.44 40.44
C ASP A 331 18.52 18.06 39.76
N LEU A 332 18.45 18.03 38.43
CA LEU A 332 18.69 16.86 37.59
C LEU A 332 19.58 17.26 36.39
N ILE A 333 20.83 16.80 36.36
CA ILE A 333 21.79 17.13 35.29
C ILE A 333 22.06 15.89 34.46
N LEU A 334 21.76 15.97 33.17
CA LEU A 334 22.09 14.96 32.17
C LEU A 334 23.36 15.34 31.42
N SER A 335 24.39 14.50 31.52
CA SER A 335 25.66 14.80 30.90
C SER A 335 26.47 13.53 30.64
N GLY A 336 26.78 13.31 29.37
CA GLY A 336 27.41 12.08 28.92
C GLY A 336 26.60 10.84 29.31
N LYS A 337 27.24 9.90 30.02
CA LYS A 337 26.65 8.63 30.48
C LYS A 337 26.09 8.68 31.91
N TYR A 338 26.02 9.87 32.50
CA TYR A 338 25.60 10.04 33.88
C TYR A 338 24.33 10.87 33.96
N VAL A 339 23.44 10.46 34.86
CA VAL A 339 22.35 11.28 35.38
C VAL A 339 22.74 11.67 36.81
N THR A 340 22.86 12.96 37.06
CA THR A 340 23.22 13.48 38.37
C THR A 340 21.99 14.05 39.04
N VAL A 341 21.63 13.53 40.21
CA VAL A 341 20.52 14.03 41.03
C VAL A 341 21.11 14.83 42.19
N MET A 342 20.65 16.07 42.36
CA MET A 342 21.11 16.96 43.42
C MET A 342 19.97 17.23 44.40
N GLU A 343 20.15 16.81 45.66
CA GLU A 343 19.20 17.06 46.74
C GLU A 343 19.89 17.88 47.83
N GLY A 344 19.60 19.18 47.91
CA GLY A 344 20.30 20.08 48.84
C GLY A 344 21.81 20.16 48.54
N ASN A 345 22.64 19.51 49.37
CA ASN A 345 24.09 19.41 49.19
C ASN A 345 24.56 17.96 48.94
N THR A 346 23.65 17.01 48.73
CA THR A 346 24.03 15.63 48.35
C THR A 346 23.95 15.43 46.85
N ILE A 347 24.94 14.74 46.29
CA ILE A 347 25.07 14.43 44.87
C ILE A 347 24.97 12.92 44.68
N GLY A 348 23.91 12.48 44.00
CA GLY A 348 23.75 11.12 43.49
C GLY A 348 24.22 11.02 42.04
N LEU A 349 25.23 10.20 41.77
CA LEU A 349 25.78 10.03 40.42
C LEU A 349 25.36 8.66 39.85
N HIS A 350 24.40 8.65 38.93
CA HIS A 350 23.85 7.44 38.31
C HIS A 350 24.50 7.19 36.95
N LYS A 351 25.29 6.12 36.84
CA LYS A 351 25.85 5.69 35.56
C LYS A 351 24.85 4.81 34.82
N LEU A 352 24.43 5.24 33.64
CA LEU A 352 23.49 4.49 32.80
C LEU A 352 24.21 3.81 31.62
N PRO A 353 23.68 2.67 31.12
CA PRO A 353 24.10 2.11 29.84
C PRO A 353 23.68 3.02 28.69
N VAL A 354 24.39 2.95 27.56
CA VAL A 354 24.17 3.82 26.39
C VAL A 354 22.72 3.76 25.89
N SER A 355 22.10 2.57 25.91
CA SER A 355 20.69 2.35 25.55
C SER A 355 19.73 3.23 26.33
N LEU A 356 19.90 3.30 27.66
CA LEU A 356 19.05 4.11 28.52
C LEU A 356 19.41 5.59 28.46
N VAL A 357 20.68 5.95 28.21
CA VAL A 357 21.11 7.36 28.08
C VAL A 357 20.37 8.05 26.94
N GLU A 358 20.26 7.42 25.78
CA GLU A 358 19.54 7.99 24.63
C GLU A 358 18.06 8.20 24.96
N MET A 359 17.41 7.21 25.57
CA MET A 359 16.00 7.28 25.98
C MET A 359 15.76 8.39 27.01
N VAL A 360 16.61 8.47 28.04
CA VAL A 360 16.51 9.48 29.10
C VAL A 360 16.81 10.88 28.56
N THR A 361 17.76 11.03 27.65
CA THR A 361 18.07 12.32 27.00
C THR A 361 16.86 12.84 26.22
N ARG A 362 16.15 11.95 25.50
CA ARG A 362 14.91 12.33 24.81
C ARG A 362 13.80 12.71 25.78
N ALA A 363 13.65 11.97 26.88
CA ALA A 363 12.68 12.30 27.92
C ALA A 363 12.98 13.64 28.60
N TYR A 364 14.27 13.95 28.81
CA TYR A 364 14.71 15.21 29.42
C TYR A 364 14.45 16.43 28.54
N GLY A 365 14.46 16.26 27.21
CA GLY A 365 14.02 17.30 26.26
C GLY A 365 12.58 17.76 26.48
N GLY A 366 11.74 16.88 27.05
CA GLY A 366 10.38 17.13 27.53
C GLY A 366 9.37 17.61 26.50
N GLU A 367 8.09 17.53 26.87
CA GLU A 367 6.99 18.18 26.14
C GLU A 367 6.23 19.13 27.07
N TYR A 368 5.86 20.31 26.54
CA TYR A 368 4.97 21.24 27.23
C TYR A 368 3.53 20.76 27.09
N ARG A 369 2.89 20.38 28.20
CA ARG A 369 1.48 19.97 28.21
C ARG A 369 0.72 20.69 29.32
N TYR A 370 -0.35 21.39 28.96
CA TYR A 370 -1.26 22.06 29.89
C TYR A 370 -0.59 22.96 30.95
N GLY A 371 0.55 23.58 30.61
CA GLY A 371 1.30 24.45 31.51
C GLY A 371 2.40 23.77 32.33
N ASP A 372 2.54 22.45 32.25
CA ASP A 372 3.61 21.68 32.92
C ASP A 372 4.64 21.14 31.91
N HIS A 373 5.92 21.19 32.29
CA HIS A 373 7.00 20.53 31.56
C HIS A 373 7.14 19.09 32.06
N VAL A 374 6.67 18.12 31.26
CA VAL A 374 6.74 16.70 31.62
C VAL A 374 7.94 16.06 30.92
N LEU A 375 8.79 15.39 31.71
CA LEU A 375 9.97 14.70 31.23
C LEU A 375 9.60 13.28 30.74
N GLU A 376 9.00 13.17 29.56
CA GLU A 376 8.61 11.90 28.95
C GLU A 376 9.03 11.79 27.48
N THR A 377 9.14 10.56 26.99
CA THR A 377 9.41 10.25 25.58
C THR A 377 8.67 8.99 25.14
N ILE A 378 8.35 8.91 23.85
CA ILE A 378 7.83 7.69 23.23
C ILE A 378 9.01 6.80 22.86
N LEU A 379 8.89 5.51 23.14
CA LEU A 379 9.91 4.53 22.76
C LEU A 379 10.05 4.45 21.23
N GLN A 380 11.29 4.36 20.76
CA GLN A 380 11.61 4.15 19.36
C GLN A 380 11.39 2.70 18.93
N GLU A 381 11.40 2.47 17.63
CA GLU A 381 11.07 1.17 17.04
C GLU A 381 12.03 0.07 17.51
N GLU A 382 13.33 0.35 17.51
CA GLU A 382 14.34 -0.57 18.01
C GLU A 382 14.20 -0.86 19.51
N GLU A 383 13.74 0.12 20.30
CA GLU A 383 13.50 -0.03 21.73
C GLU A 383 12.27 -0.91 21.99
N ILE A 384 11.22 -0.77 21.18
CA ILE A 384 10.01 -1.62 21.25
C ILE A 384 10.31 -3.06 20.81
N ILE A 385 11.15 -3.26 19.79
CA ILE A 385 11.57 -4.60 19.36
C ILE A 385 12.42 -5.30 20.44
N ARG A 386 13.09 -4.54 21.31
CA ARG A 386 13.84 -5.04 22.47
C ARG A 386 13.14 -4.72 23.79
N LEU A 387 11.81 -4.58 23.79
CA LEU A 387 11.09 -4.05 24.94
C LEU A 387 11.36 -4.85 26.23
N ASN A 388 11.46 -6.17 26.14
CA ASN A 388 11.73 -7.00 27.31
C ASN A 388 13.12 -6.68 27.90
N ASP A 389 14.14 -6.48 27.06
CA ASP A 389 15.49 -6.07 27.50
C ASP A 389 15.44 -4.65 28.10
N VAL A 390 14.70 -3.73 27.46
CA VAL A 390 14.51 -2.36 27.96
C VAL A 390 13.81 -2.34 29.31
N ILE A 391 12.81 -3.20 29.54
CA ILE A 391 12.12 -3.33 30.84
C ILE A 391 13.10 -3.82 31.90
N GLU A 392 13.92 -4.83 31.61
CA GLU A 392 14.91 -5.35 32.57
C GLU A 392 16.02 -4.34 32.86
N ASP A 393 16.56 -3.67 31.84
CA ASP A 393 17.48 -2.55 31.99
C ASP A 393 16.84 -1.47 32.88
N CYS A 394 15.58 -1.10 32.61
CA CYS A 394 14.91 -0.08 33.41
C CYS A 394 14.72 -0.50 34.87
N ARG A 395 14.40 -1.77 35.15
CA ARG A 395 14.32 -2.30 36.53
C ARG A 395 15.66 -2.26 37.24
N GLN A 396 16.74 -2.49 36.50
CA GLN A 396 18.08 -2.46 37.08
C GLN A 396 18.48 -1.04 37.49
N TYR A 397 18.19 -0.02 36.68
CA TYR A 397 18.70 1.34 36.88
C TYR A 397 17.68 2.35 37.44
N PHE A 398 16.38 2.08 37.34
CA PHE A 398 15.31 2.96 37.82
C PHE A 398 14.44 2.30 38.89
N ASN A 399 13.79 3.12 39.72
CA ASN A 399 12.68 2.71 40.57
C ASN A 399 11.38 2.90 39.79
N LEU A 400 10.88 1.84 39.17
CA LEU A 400 9.70 1.91 38.31
C LEU A 400 8.42 1.93 39.14
N LYS A 401 7.60 2.99 38.99
CA LYS A 401 6.27 3.10 39.62
C LYS A 401 5.26 2.10 39.05
N SER A 402 5.48 1.63 37.81
CA SER A 402 4.62 0.66 37.12
C SER A 402 5.28 -0.73 37.03
N GLU A 403 4.56 -1.77 37.46
CA GLU A 403 4.97 -3.17 37.26
C GLU A 403 4.65 -3.65 35.83
N MET A 404 5.34 -3.13 34.81
CA MET A 404 5.28 -3.76 33.49
C MET A 404 5.92 -5.15 33.56
N LYS A 405 5.14 -6.22 33.42
CA LYS A 405 5.67 -7.60 33.42
C LYS A 405 6.40 -7.88 32.09
N PRO A 406 7.64 -8.41 32.10
CA PRO A 406 8.58 -8.41 30.96
C PRO A 406 8.28 -9.52 29.93
N ASN A 407 7.05 -10.01 29.86
CA ASN A 407 6.68 -11.19 29.08
C ASN A 407 5.84 -10.78 27.87
N TYR A 408 6.32 -9.82 27.09
CA TYR A 408 5.74 -9.53 25.76
C TYR A 408 6.27 -10.55 24.75
N ASN A 409 5.38 -11.06 23.92
CA ASN A 409 5.71 -11.94 22.81
C ASN A 409 6.04 -11.08 21.59
N ILE A 410 7.33 -10.94 21.29
CA ILE A 410 7.81 -10.11 20.18
C ILE A 410 7.99 -10.99 18.94
N VAL A 411 7.15 -10.78 17.93
CA VAL A 411 7.08 -11.62 16.73
C VAL A 411 7.49 -10.82 15.51
N GLY A 412 8.62 -11.22 14.91
CA GLY A 412 9.14 -10.61 13.69
C GLY A 412 8.60 -11.29 12.43
N HIS A 413 8.13 -10.49 11.48
CA HIS A 413 7.74 -10.92 10.14
C HIS A 413 8.76 -10.42 9.12
N ASN A 414 9.32 -11.34 8.34
CA ASN A 414 10.43 -11.04 7.42
C ASN A 414 10.05 -11.03 5.94
N ASN A 415 8.85 -11.51 5.60
CA ASN A 415 8.42 -11.68 4.21
C ASN A 415 7.29 -10.70 3.92
N ALA A 416 7.67 -9.54 3.38
CA ALA A 416 6.73 -8.59 2.81
C ALA A 416 6.42 -9.00 1.37
N GLU A 417 5.13 -9.07 1.01
CA GLU A 417 4.69 -9.47 -0.33
C GLU A 417 3.65 -8.49 -0.91
N PRO A 418 3.73 -8.15 -2.21
CA PRO A 418 2.70 -7.34 -2.85
C PRO A 418 1.39 -8.14 -3.00
N VAL A 419 0.28 -7.51 -2.63
CA VAL A 419 -1.07 -8.07 -2.68
C VAL A 419 -2.04 -7.03 -3.24
N ILE A 420 -3.08 -7.48 -3.91
CA ILE A 420 -4.17 -6.63 -4.37
C ILE A 420 -5.40 -6.95 -3.53
N LEU A 421 -5.91 -5.95 -2.82
CA LEU A 421 -7.17 -6.07 -2.09
C LEU A 421 -8.30 -5.61 -3.00
N ALA A 422 -9.21 -6.52 -3.34
CA ALA A 422 -10.43 -6.23 -4.06
C ALA A 422 -11.57 -6.15 -3.04
N ASP A 423 -11.75 -4.97 -2.46
CA ASP A 423 -12.77 -4.73 -1.45
C ASP A 423 -14.14 -4.49 -2.11
N TYR A 424 -14.89 -5.58 -2.27
CA TYR A 424 -16.21 -5.56 -2.87
C TYR A 424 -17.32 -5.62 -1.82
N ASP A 425 -18.30 -4.73 -1.95
CA ASP A 425 -19.53 -4.68 -1.17
C ASP A 425 -20.71 -4.99 -2.08
N SER A 426 -21.29 -6.18 -1.92
CA SER A 426 -22.44 -6.62 -2.71
C SER A 426 -23.74 -5.90 -2.36
N GLN A 427 -23.88 -5.40 -1.14
CA GLN A 427 -25.11 -4.72 -0.69
C GLN A 427 -25.19 -3.30 -1.24
N ASN A 428 -24.07 -2.58 -1.18
CA ASN A 428 -23.98 -1.19 -1.63
C ASN A 428 -23.55 -1.05 -3.09
N ALA A 429 -23.31 -2.18 -3.78
CA ALA A 429 -22.77 -2.23 -5.13
C ALA A 429 -21.54 -1.30 -5.28
N SER A 430 -20.57 -1.46 -4.39
CA SER A 430 -19.32 -0.70 -4.43
C SER A 430 -18.11 -1.62 -4.49
N LEU A 431 -17.13 -1.27 -5.33
CA LEU A 431 -15.86 -1.97 -5.47
C LEU A 431 -14.72 -0.99 -5.25
N GLU A 432 -13.75 -1.37 -4.44
CA GLU A 432 -12.49 -0.66 -4.29
C GLU A 432 -11.31 -1.61 -4.54
N ILE A 433 -10.43 -1.28 -5.48
CA ILE A 433 -9.19 -2.03 -5.72
C ILE A 433 -8.04 -1.27 -5.10
N ILE A 434 -7.28 -1.94 -4.23
CA ILE A 434 -6.22 -1.34 -3.42
C ILE A 434 -4.92 -2.12 -3.63
N PRO A 435 -3.87 -1.51 -4.21
CA PRO A 435 -2.53 -2.09 -4.19
C PRO A 435 -1.96 -1.98 -2.77
N ALA A 436 -1.59 -3.11 -2.19
CA ALA A 436 -1.11 -3.18 -0.82
C ALA A 436 0.13 -4.07 -0.70
N ILE A 437 0.87 -3.91 0.41
CA ILE A 437 1.90 -4.85 0.83
C ILE A 437 1.43 -5.58 2.07
N ASP A 438 1.46 -6.90 2.03
CA ASP A 438 1.23 -7.76 3.17
C ASP A 438 2.54 -7.95 3.94
N TYR A 439 2.58 -7.42 5.16
CA TYR A 439 3.71 -7.59 6.09
C TYR A 439 3.47 -8.75 7.09
N GLY A 440 2.46 -9.59 6.84
CA GLY A 440 2.12 -10.80 7.60
C GLY A 440 1.12 -10.58 8.74
N PHE A 441 1.21 -9.45 9.44
CA PHE A 441 0.27 -9.06 10.51
C PHE A 441 -0.64 -7.88 10.12
N ARG A 442 -0.20 -7.10 9.13
CA ARG A 442 -0.89 -5.91 8.62
C ARG A 442 -0.70 -5.82 7.12
N LYS A 443 -1.76 -5.38 6.43
CA LYS A 443 -1.73 -5.03 5.01
C LYS A 443 -1.72 -3.52 4.87
N LEU A 444 -0.69 -2.99 4.23
CA LEU A 444 -0.48 -1.56 4.08
C LEU A 444 -0.88 -1.15 2.66
N ASN A 445 -1.89 -0.30 2.53
CA ASN A 445 -2.23 0.35 1.27
C ASN A 445 -1.08 1.27 0.84
N VAL A 446 -0.52 1.01 -0.34
CA VAL A 446 0.66 1.74 -0.81
C VAL A 446 0.34 3.20 -1.17
N SER A 447 -0.91 3.51 -1.50
CA SER A 447 -1.32 4.91 -1.77
C SER A 447 -1.38 5.79 -0.50
N ASP A 448 -1.43 5.16 0.68
CA ASP A 448 -1.39 5.86 1.96
C ASP A 448 0.07 6.15 2.35
N SER A 449 0.98 5.19 2.15
CA SER A 449 2.39 5.34 2.52
C SER A 449 3.23 6.08 1.49
N VAL A 450 2.88 6.01 0.20
CA VAL A 450 3.68 6.55 -0.92
C VAL A 450 2.86 7.51 -1.76
N PHE A 451 3.51 8.57 -2.25
CA PHE A 451 2.90 9.55 -3.15
C PHE A 451 3.86 10.01 -4.24
N TYR A 452 3.30 10.45 -5.36
CA TYR A 452 4.06 11.13 -6.40
C TYR A 452 4.19 12.61 -6.05
N SER A 453 5.39 13.06 -5.70
CA SER A 453 5.70 14.46 -5.47
C SER A 453 6.06 15.12 -6.80
N ASN A 454 5.40 16.23 -7.09
CA ASN A 454 5.77 17.12 -8.20
C ASN A 454 6.15 18.51 -7.66
N SER A 455 6.99 18.53 -6.62
CA SER A 455 7.46 19.76 -5.99
C SER A 455 8.68 20.31 -6.73
N LYS A 456 8.96 21.60 -6.56
CA LYS A 456 10.17 22.25 -7.09
C LYS A 456 11.46 21.63 -6.56
N ILE A 457 11.40 20.99 -5.38
CA ILE A 457 12.53 20.42 -4.64
C ILE A 457 12.74 18.94 -4.99
N TYR A 458 11.66 18.21 -5.27
CA TYR A 458 11.70 16.78 -5.59
C TYR A 458 10.56 16.38 -6.53
N ILE A 459 10.94 15.88 -7.71
CA ILE A 459 10.03 15.27 -8.69
C ILE A 459 10.28 13.76 -8.70
N GLY A 460 9.33 12.99 -8.19
CA GLY A 460 9.46 11.55 -8.09
C GLY A 460 8.55 10.96 -7.02
N VAL A 461 8.70 9.66 -6.79
CA VAL A 461 7.92 8.93 -5.81
C VAL A 461 8.60 9.04 -4.44
N LYS A 462 7.84 9.47 -3.44
CA LYS A 462 8.33 9.64 -2.08
C LYS A 462 7.40 8.92 -1.10
N ARG A 463 7.98 8.29 -0.08
CA ARG A 463 7.22 7.86 1.10
C ARG A 463 6.82 9.07 1.95
N ARG A 464 5.66 9.02 2.60
CA ARG A 464 5.20 10.10 3.48
C ARG A 464 6.05 10.14 4.76
N ASP A 465 6.35 11.36 5.22
CA ASP A 465 7.14 11.60 6.44
C ASP A 465 6.25 11.67 7.72
N TYR A 466 5.08 11.01 7.73
CA TYR A 466 4.25 10.95 8.94
C TYR A 466 4.92 10.08 10.02
N PRO A 467 4.63 10.29 11.31
CA PRO A 467 5.18 9.47 12.41
C PRO A 467 4.99 7.96 12.21
N GLU A 468 3.94 7.54 11.49
CA GLU A 468 3.71 6.14 11.12
C GLU A 468 4.58 5.62 9.96
N PHE A 469 5.03 6.50 9.05
CA PHE A 469 5.65 6.14 7.77
C PHE A 469 7.09 6.67 7.57
N GLY A 470 7.61 7.51 8.46
CA GLY A 470 9.05 7.85 8.52
C GLY A 470 9.90 6.74 9.17
N LYS A 471 9.21 5.80 9.80
CA LYS A 471 9.64 4.64 10.55
C LYS A 471 10.44 3.61 9.71
N LYS A 472 11.34 2.84 10.34
CA LYS A 472 12.15 1.75 9.78
C LYS A 472 11.47 0.39 9.93
N TYR A 473 10.61 0.23 10.93
CA TYR A 473 9.81 -0.96 11.19
C TYR A 473 8.32 -0.60 11.32
N LEU A 474 7.45 -1.41 10.72
CA LEU A 474 6.05 -1.39 11.10
C LEU A 474 5.92 -2.14 12.42
N ILE A 475 5.17 -1.59 13.36
CA ILE A 475 4.91 -2.19 14.66
C ILE A 475 3.40 -2.15 14.90
N GLU A 476 2.83 -3.26 15.34
CA GLU A 476 1.45 -3.37 15.79
C GLU A 476 1.38 -4.12 17.12
N ILE A 477 0.73 -3.51 18.10
CA ILE A 477 0.63 -4.04 19.46
C ILE A 477 -0.79 -4.59 19.64
N LYS A 478 -0.89 -5.88 19.95
CA LYS A 478 -2.15 -6.56 20.29
C LYS A 478 -1.99 -7.28 21.62
N ASP A 479 -2.51 -6.67 22.67
CA ASP A 479 -2.39 -7.14 24.04
C ASP A 479 -0.91 -7.34 24.45
N LYS A 480 -0.47 -8.60 24.60
CA LYS A 480 0.91 -8.98 24.92
C LYS A 480 1.75 -9.33 23.70
N ASN A 481 1.19 -9.29 22.50
CA ASN A 481 1.91 -9.60 21.26
C ASN A 481 2.33 -8.31 20.57
N ILE A 482 3.62 -8.20 20.28
CA ILE A 482 4.20 -7.09 19.53
C ILE A 482 4.67 -7.66 18.21
N PHE A 483 3.92 -7.34 17.14
CA PHE A 483 4.28 -7.75 15.79
C PHE A 483 5.12 -6.66 15.15
N TYR A 484 6.22 -7.03 14.50
CA TYR A 484 7.02 -6.08 13.75
C TYR A 484 7.47 -6.63 12.40
N ALA A 485 7.64 -5.74 11.43
CA ALA A 485 8.26 -6.06 10.14
C ALA A 485 9.15 -4.92 9.67
N LYS A 486 10.28 -5.25 9.05
CA LYS A 486 11.15 -4.25 8.43
C LYS A 486 10.46 -3.68 7.19
N ILE A 487 10.37 -2.36 7.12
CA ILE A 487 9.73 -1.68 6.00
C ILE A 487 10.56 -1.89 4.72
N ASN A 488 9.92 -2.39 3.68
CA ASN A 488 10.52 -2.55 2.36
C ASN A 488 10.18 -1.34 1.48
N LYS A 489 10.90 -0.23 1.70
CA LYS A 489 10.66 1.05 1.00
C LYS A 489 10.67 0.89 -0.52
N LYS A 490 11.64 0.12 -1.04
CA LYS A 490 11.78 -0.12 -2.47
C LYS A 490 10.57 -0.85 -3.05
N MET A 491 10.07 -1.88 -2.36
CA MET A 491 8.88 -2.61 -2.81
C MET A 491 7.61 -1.74 -2.79
N GLU A 492 7.45 -0.87 -1.78
CA GLU A 492 6.35 0.12 -1.75
C GLU A 492 6.43 1.07 -2.95
N GLU A 493 7.61 1.62 -3.23
CA GLU A 493 7.83 2.54 -4.34
C GLU A 493 7.66 1.87 -5.71
N ASP A 494 8.19 0.66 -5.89
CA ASP A 494 8.09 -0.13 -7.13
C ASP A 494 6.62 -0.47 -7.43
N LEU A 495 5.86 -0.96 -6.43
CA LEU A 495 4.44 -1.26 -6.60
C LEU A 495 3.61 0.01 -6.87
N PHE A 496 3.93 1.11 -6.18
CA PHE A 496 3.28 2.39 -6.44
C PHE A 496 3.51 2.85 -7.89
N LEU A 497 4.76 2.79 -8.36
CA LEU A 497 5.14 3.20 -9.72
C LEU A 497 4.48 2.34 -10.79
N GLU A 498 4.42 1.02 -10.60
CA GLU A 498 3.76 0.11 -11.52
C GLU A 498 2.29 0.50 -11.72
N PHE A 499 1.56 0.69 -10.61
CA PHE A 499 0.16 1.10 -10.66
C PHE A 499 -0.01 2.54 -11.14
N TYR A 500 0.89 3.45 -10.80
CA TYR A 500 0.79 4.86 -11.19
C TYR A 500 1.00 5.05 -12.69
N ASN A 501 2.01 4.38 -13.26
CA ASN A 501 2.34 4.47 -14.68
C ASN A 501 1.28 3.80 -15.56
N ASN A 502 0.63 2.75 -15.05
CA ASN A 502 -0.40 1.99 -15.77
C ASN A 502 -1.82 2.28 -15.26
N ALA A 503 -2.00 3.40 -14.54
CA ALA A 503 -3.24 3.69 -13.80
C ALA A 503 -4.48 3.57 -14.68
N ILE A 504 -4.46 4.14 -15.89
CA ILE A 504 -5.60 4.09 -16.82
C ILE A 504 -5.94 2.64 -17.21
N ALA A 505 -4.95 1.83 -17.56
CA ALA A 505 -5.15 0.44 -17.97
C ALA A 505 -5.72 -0.40 -16.82
N TYR A 506 -5.28 -0.13 -15.60
CA TYR A 506 -5.72 -0.81 -14.39
C TYR A 506 -7.00 -0.21 -13.79
N GLY A 507 -7.55 0.87 -14.36
CA GLY A 507 -8.77 1.52 -13.89
C GLY A 507 -8.58 2.42 -12.66
N PHE A 508 -7.36 2.88 -12.41
CA PHE A 508 -7.01 3.82 -11.35
C PHE A 508 -6.93 5.26 -11.87
N SER A 509 -7.14 6.21 -10.96
CA SER A 509 -6.67 7.59 -11.16
C SER A 509 -5.15 7.69 -10.97
N LYS A 510 -4.55 8.83 -11.33
CA LYS A 510 -3.15 9.17 -10.98
C LYS A 510 -2.89 9.19 -9.45
N THR A 511 -3.93 9.17 -8.63
CA THR A 511 -3.81 9.10 -7.16
C THR A 511 -3.99 7.68 -6.63
N LEU A 512 -3.95 6.66 -7.51
CA LEU A 512 -4.20 5.26 -7.18
C LEU A 512 -5.52 5.04 -6.45
N LYS A 513 -6.55 5.81 -6.82
CA LYS A 513 -7.92 5.58 -6.37
C LYS A 513 -8.65 4.79 -7.44
N CYS A 514 -9.03 3.55 -7.12
CA CYS A 514 -9.94 2.75 -7.93
C CYS A 514 -11.18 2.41 -7.10
N LYS A 515 -12.13 3.36 -7.07
CA LYS A 515 -13.45 3.13 -6.49
C LYS A 515 -14.50 3.14 -7.59
N ARG A 516 -15.40 2.19 -7.57
CA ARG A 516 -16.50 2.03 -8.53
C ARG A 516 -17.79 1.84 -7.75
N GLY A 517 -18.73 2.75 -7.96
CA GLY A 517 -20.08 2.66 -7.41
C GLY A 517 -21.08 2.30 -8.50
N GLY A 518 -22.05 1.47 -8.16
CA GLY A 518 -23.11 0.99 -9.04
C GLY A 518 -22.67 -0.19 -9.91
N GLU A 519 -23.58 -1.14 -10.11
CA GLU A 519 -23.32 -2.39 -10.82
C GLU A 519 -22.74 -2.17 -12.24
N LYS A 520 -23.24 -1.18 -12.98
CA LYS A 520 -22.78 -0.87 -14.34
C LYS A 520 -21.31 -0.45 -14.42
N ASN A 521 -20.84 0.37 -13.48
CA ASN A 521 -19.46 0.82 -13.46
C ASN A 521 -18.51 -0.28 -13.01
N ILE A 522 -18.96 -1.13 -12.10
CA ILE A 522 -18.23 -2.29 -11.63
C ILE A 522 -18.04 -3.29 -12.76
N LEU A 523 -19.10 -3.60 -13.52
CA LEU A 523 -19.02 -4.39 -14.75
C LEU A 523 -18.02 -3.83 -15.75
N HIS A 524 -18.14 -2.53 -16.04
CA HIS A 524 -17.28 -1.89 -17.01
C HIS A 524 -15.81 -2.02 -16.61
N PHE A 525 -15.52 -1.86 -15.32
CA PHE A 525 -14.18 -2.12 -14.77
C PHE A 525 -13.74 -3.58 -14.96
N PHE A 526 -14.61 -4.55 -14.69
CA PHE A 526 -14.25 -5.96 -14.87
C PHE A 526 -14.03 -6.35 -16.34
N ASP A 527 -14.85 -5.84 -17.25
CA ASP A 527 -14.74 -6.16 -18.68
C ASP A 527 -13.49 -5.52 -19.31
N ASN A 528 -13.08 -4.33 -18.84
CA ASN A 528 -12.02 -3.55 -19.50
C ASN A 528 -10.70 -3.48 -18.72
N ASN A 529 -10.72 -3.51 -17.38
CA ASN A 529 -9.53 -3.29 -16.54
C ASN A 529 -9.05 -4.55 -15.82
N TRP A 530 -9.96 -5.42 -15.37
CA TRP A 530 -9.62 -6.57 -14.50
C TRP A 530 -8.70 -7.60 -15.14
N VAL A 531 -8.76 -7.77 -16.47
CA VAL A 531 -7.84 -8.65 -17.21
C VAL A 531 -6.39 -8.20 -17.02
N PHE A 532 -6.14 -6.89 -17.00
CA PHE A 532 -4.82 -6.34 -16.78
C PHE A 532 -4.34 -6.56 -15.35
N ILE A 533 -5.23 -6.37 -14.37
CA ILE A 533 -4.95 -6.66 -12.96
C ILE A 533 -4.55 -8.12 -12.76
N LYS A 534 -5.29 -9.07 -13.34
CA LYS A 534 -4.97 -10.50 -13.24
C LYS A 534 -3.64 -10.89 -13.90
N LYS A 535 -3.25 -10.20 -14.97
CA LYS A 535 -1.98 -10.45 -15.67
C LYS A 535 -0.75 -10.03 -14.86
N LEU A 536 -0.92 -9.22 -13.82
CA LEU A 536 0.19 -8.83 -12.94
C LEU A 536 0.76 -10.00 -12.14
N GLY A 537 -0.05 -11.05 -11.89
CA GLY A 537 0.38 -12.23 -11.14
C GLY A 537 0.46 -12.04 -9.61
N TYR A 538 0.11 -10.86 -9.10
CA TYR A 538 -0.02 -10.64 -7.65
C TYR A 538 -1.19 -11.42 -7.05
N LYS A 539 -1.05 -11.80 -5.78
CA LYS A 539 -2.14 -12.43 -5.01
C LYS A 539 -3.30 -11.43 -4.89
N ILE A 540 -4.51 -11.86 -5.21
CA ILE A 540 -5.73 -11.06 -5.06
C ILE A 540 -6.52 -11.61 -3.87
N GLU A 541 -6.86 -10.74 -2.93
CA GLU A 541 -7.66 -11.08 -1.76
C GLU A 541 -8.95 -10.25 -1.72
N PHE A 542 -10.02 -10.82 -1.16
CA PHE A 542 -11.33 -10.20 -1.03
C PHE A 542 -11.67 -10.03 0.46
N PRO A 543 -11.47 -8.84 1.05
CA PRO A 543 -11.70 -8.62 2.48
C PRO A 543 -13.16 -8.77 2.94
N ARG A 544 -14.12 -8.50 2.05
CA ARG A 544 -15.57 -8.57 2.33
C ARG A 544 -16.25 -9.66 1.52
N ASP A 545 -16.81 -9.30 0.36
CA ASP A 545 -17.49 -10.25 -0.53
C ASP A 545 -16.55 -10.71 -1.64
N GLU A 546 -16.47 -12.02 -1.89
CA GLU A 546 -15.69 -12.55 -3.00
C GLU A 546 -16.42 -12.32 -4.33
N PHE A 547 -15.82 -11.52 -5.22
CA PHE A 547 -16.34 -11.34 -6.58
C PHE A 547 -15.69 -12.35 -7.53
N ASN A 548 -16.22 -13.57 -7.54
CA ASN A 548 -15.80 -14.58 -8.52
C ASN A 548 -16.46 -14.29 -9.87
N PHE A 549 -15.76 -13.57 -10.75
CA PHE A 549 -16.14 -13.33 -12.15
C PHE A 549 -16.06 -14.64 -12.95
N LEU A 550 -16.91 -15.60 -12.61
CA LEU A 550 -17.09 -16.84 -13.34
C LEU A 550 -18.19 -16.56 -14.35
N LYS A 551 -17.74 -16.35 -15.60
CA LYS A 551 -18.58 -16.47 -16.78
C LYS A 551 -19.09 -17.90 -16.81
N LYS A 552 -20.33 -18.09 -16.39
CA LYS A 552 -20.96 -19.40 -16.30
C LYS A 552 -22.12 -19.46 -17.26
N GLU A 553 -22.26 -20.62 -17.88
CA GLU A 553 -23.40 -20.93 -18.72
C GLU A 553 -24.61 -21.21 -17.81
N PHE A 554 -25.75 -20.63 -18.17
CA PHE A 554 -27.04 -21.00 -17.62
C PHE A 554 -27.47 -22.33 -18.23
N THR A 555 -27.85 -23.28 -17.39
CA THR A 555 -28.37 -24.58 -17.81
C THR A 555 -29.67 -24.90 -17.08
N ALA A 556 -30.52 -25.73 -17.68
CA ALA A 556 -31.80 -26.10 -17.13
C ALA A 556 -32.12 -27.57 -17.44
N ASP A 557 -32.61 -28.28 -16.43
CA ASP A 557 -33.04 -29.67 -16.52
C ASP A 557 -34.56 -29.74 -16.39
N PHE A 558 -35.20 -30.25 -17.44
CA PHE A 558 -36.63 -30.40 -17.52
C PHE A 558 -37.05 -31.83 -17.20
N LYS A 559 -38.15 -31.97 -16.46
CA LYS A 559 -38.88 -33.21 -16.31
C LYS A 559 -40.31 -32.99 -16.76
N VAL A 560 -40.66 -33.56 -17.91
CA VAL A 560 -41.95 -33.29 -18.57
C VAL A 560 -42.91 -34.45 -18.32
N ASP A 561 -43.95 -34.15 -17.56
CA ASP A 561 -45.11 -35.00 -17.32
C ASP A 561 -46.19 -34.69 -18.37
N PHE A 562 -46.81 -35.72 -18.95
CA PHE A 562 -47.71 -35.54 -20.09
C PHE A 562 -48.98 -36.38 -19.95
N SER A 563 -50.14 -35.73 -20.00
CA SER A 563 -51.45 -36.38 -19.95
C SER A 563 -52.32 -35.97 -21.13
N ALA A 564 -52.35 -36.84 -22.15
CA ALA A 564 -53.17 -36.65 -23.34
C ALA A 564 -54.68 -36.56 -23.03
N ASP A 565 -55.15 -37.26 -22.00
CA ASP A 565 -56.58 -37.39 -21.72
C ASP A 565 -57.24 -36.10 -21.22
N ASN A 566 -56.46 -35.14 -20.72
CA ASN A 566 -56.96 -33.90 -20.12
C ASN A 566 -56.43 -32.63 -20.83
N ASP A 567 -55.84 -32.74 -22.02
CA ASP A 567 -55.16 -31.65 -22.72
C ASP A 567 -54.14 -30.89 -21.86
N TRP A 568 -53.51 -31.61 -20.93
CA TRP A 568 -52.68 -31.04 -19.89
C TRP A 568 -51.21 -31.43 -20.09
N LEU A 569 -50.36 -30.40 -20.15
CA LEU A 569 -48.92 -30.51 -20.12
C LEU A 569 -48.44 -29.94 -18.79
N ALA A 570 -47.64 -30.71 -18.05
CA ALA A 570 -47.02 -30.27 -16.81
C ALA A 570 -45.52 -30.57 -16.85
N PHE A 571 -44.70 -29.68 -16.29
CA PHE A 571 -43.27 -29.95 -16.18
C PHE A 571 -42.65 -29.32 -14.95
N ASP A 572 -41.60 -29.97 -14.47
CA ASP A 572 -40.69 -29.45 -13.46
C ASP A 572 -39.42 -28.97 -14.15
N VAL A 573 -38.86 -27.85 -13.70
CA VAL A 573 -37.58 -27.34 -14.19
C VAL A 573 -36.63 -27.04 -13.03
N ALA A 574 -35.40 -27.54 -13.15
CA ALA A 574 -34.31 -27.20 -12.25
C ALA A 574 -33.30 -26.34 -12.98
N CYS A 575 -33.04 -25.14 -12.46
CA CYS A 575 -32.14 -24.16 -13.07
C CYS A 575 -30.79 -24.12 -12.38
N TYR A 576 -29.72 -23.98 -13.17
CA TYR A 576 -28.35 -23.91 -12.68
C TYR A 576 -27.54 -22.82 -13.41
N CYS A 577 -26.51 -22.29 -12.75
CA CYS A 577 -25.48 -21.49 -13.40
C CYS A 577 -24.11 -22.07 -13.03
N GLY A 578 -23.44 -22.66 -14.03
CA GLY A 578 -22.19 -23.41 -13.90
C GLY A 578 -22.10 -24.30 -12.65
N GLY A 579 -23.14 -25.11 -12.45
CA GLY A 579 -23.26 -26.13 -11.40
C GLY A 579 -24.05 -25.71 -10.16
N ASP A 580 -24.18 -24.41 -9.88
CA ASP A 580 -24.90 -23.93 -8.70
C ASP A 580 -26.40 -23.82 -8.99
N LYS A 581 -27.24 -24.39 -8.12
CA LYS A 581 -28.72 -24.37 -8.28
C LYS A 581 -29.27 -22.98 -7.97
N ILE A 582 -30.13 -22.45 -8.85
CA ILE A 582 -30.70 -21.10 -8.75
C ILE A 582 -32.23 -21.17 -8.78
N SER A 583 -32.90 -20.29 -8.03
CA SER A 583 -34.36 -20.21 -8.03
C SER A 583 -34.89 -19.39 -9.21
N ILE A 584 -36.08 -19.73 -9.70
CA ILE A 584 -36.71 -19.01 -10.82
C ILE A 584 -37.03 -17.57 -10.43
N GLU A 585 -37.34 -17.31 -9.16
CA GLU A 585 -37.59 -15.97 -8.65
C GLU A 585 -36.33 -15.09 -8.72
N ASP A 586 -35.15 -15.64 -8.38
CA ASP A 586 -33.87 -14.94 -8.55
C ASP A 586 -33.59 -14.63 -10.03
N LEU A 587 -33.93 -15.54 -10.94
CA LEU A 587 -33.80 -15.33 -12.39
C LEU A 587 -34.75 -14.25 -12.92
N LYS A 588 -36.02 -14.25 -12.47
CA LYS A 588 -37.01 -13.20 -12.81
C LYS A 588 -36.55 -11.84 -12.27
N ASN A 589 -36.01 -11.80 -11.05
CA ASN A 589 -35.47 -10.58 -10.43
C ASN A 589 -34.21 -10.07 -11.11
N TYR A 590 -33.37 -10.97 -11.63
CA TYR A 590 -32.19 -10.62 -12.43
C TYR A 590 -32.59 -9.85 -13.69
N THR A 591 -33.58 -10.36 -14.44
CA THR A 591 -34.05 -9.74 -15.69
C THR A 591 -34.82 -8.44 -15.44
N LYS A 592 -35.76 -8.42 -14.49
CA LYS A 592 -36.61 -7.24 -14.21
C LYS A 592 -35.82 -6.02 -13.75
N ASN A 593 -34.81 -6.21 -12.91
CA ASN A 593 -34.02 -5.10 -12.36
C ASN A 593 -32.88 -4.67 -13.29
N GLY A 594 -32.73 -5.30 -14.46
CA GLY A 594 -31.56 -5.09 -15.34
C GLY A 594 -30.24 -5.42 -14.63
N LYS A 595 -30.28 -6.31 -13.63
CA LYS A 595 -29.11 -6.70 -12.87
C LYS A 595 -28.16 -7.43 -13.79
N SER A 596 -26.88 -7.20 -13.56
CA SER A 596 -25.85 -7.76 -14.43
C SER A 596 -25.22 -9.03 -13.89
N PHE A 597 -25.61 -9.44 -12.67
CA PHE A 597 -25.17 -10.68 -12.03
C PHE A 597 -26.30 -11.34 -11.22
N ILE A 598 -26.28 -12.67 -11.15
CA ILE A 598 -27.10 -13.44 -10.22
C ILE A 598 -26.29 -13.73 -8.96
N LYS A 599 -26.83 -13.39 -7.79
CA LYS A 599 -26.26 -13.74 -6.49
C LYS A 599 -26.80 -15.11 -6.05
N THR A 600 -25.89 -16.04 -5.78
CA THR A 600 -26.25 -17.32 -5.15
C THR A 600 -26.44 -17.17 -3.65
N LYS A 601 -27.07 -18.17 -3.03
CA LYS A 601 -27.22 -18.25 -1.57
C LYS A 601 -25.88 -18.29 -0.82
N GLU A 602 -24.81 -18.73 -1.48
CA GLU A 602 -23.44 -18.74 -0.95
C GLU A 602 -22.68 -17.40 -1.15
N GLY A 603 -23.35 -16.37 -1.66
CA GLY A 603 -22.74 -15.05 -1.89
C GLY A 603 -21.97 -14.90 -3.20
N LYS A 604 -21.76 -16.00 -3.96
CA LYS A 604 -21.09 -15.96 -5.27
C LYS A 604 -21.98 -15.27 -6.30
N MET A 605 -21.37 -14.46 -7.17
CA MET A 605 -22.08 -13.72 -8.22
C MET A 605 -21.64 -14.14 -9.62
N PHE A 606 -22.60 -14.45 -10.50
CA PHE A 606 -22.32 -14.95 -11.85
C PHE A 606 -22.91 -14.06 -12.93
N ARG A 607 -22.18 -13.92 -14.04
CA ARG A 607 -22.70 -13.36 -15.30
C ARG A 607 -23.03 -14.49 -16.24
N ILE A 608 -24.29 -14.54 -16.69
CA ILE A 608 -24.75 -15.51 -17.69
C ILE A 608 -24.08 -15.19 -19.03
N THR A 609 -23.37 -16.15 -19.60
CA THR A 609 -22.72 -16.00 -20.92
C THR A 609 -23.69 -16.21 -22.07
N ASN A 610 -24.56 -17.20 -21.98
CA ASN A 610 -25.59 -17.54 -22.96
C ASN A 610 -26.88 -16.73 -22.71
N ARG A 611 -26.75 -15.39 -22.68
CA ARG A 611 -27.85 -14.48 -22.33
C ARG A 611 -29.07 -14.62 -23.25
N GLU A 612 -28.87 -14.76 -24.56
CA GLU A 612 -29.96 -14.94 -25.53
C GLU A 612 -30.77 -16.21 -25.24
N GLU A 613 -30.09 -17.32 -24.94
CA GLU A 613 -30.72 -18.60 -24.61
C GLU A 613 -31.49 -18.53 -23.28
N PHE A 614 -30.92 -17.83 -22.30
CA PHE A 614 -31.58 -17.57 -21.02
C PHE A 614 -32.82 -16.69 -21.16
N GLU A 615 -32.77 -15.64 -21.98
CA GLU A 615 -33.93 -14.77 -22.25
C GLU A 615 -35.03 -15.52 -22.99
N ARG A 616 -34.68 -16.37 -23.97
CA ARG A 616 -35.62 -17.30 -24.63
C ARG A 616 -36.28 -18.25 -23.64
N PHE A 617 -35.51 -18.80 -22.70
CA PHE A 617 -36.02 -19.66 -21.64
C PHE A 617 -37.05 -18.93 -20.75
N LEU A 618 -36.75 -17.70 -20.33
CA LEU A 618 -37.67 -16.92 -19.51
C LEU A 618 -38.97 -16.57 -20.26
N LEU A 619 -38.87 -16.15 -21.52
CA LEU A 619 -40.05 -15.89 -22.35
C LEU A 619 -40.91 -17.14 -22.51
N MET A 620 -40.30 -18.31 -22.70
CA MET A 620 -41.04 -19.56 -22.71
C MET A 620 -41.71 -19.84 -21.36
N LEU A 621 -41.06 -19.60 -20.22
CA LEU A 621 -41.71 -19.80 -18.92
C LEU A 621 -42.94 -18.90 -18.72
N GLU A 622 -42.95 -17.68 -19.27
CA GLU A 622 -44.11 -16.77 -19.22
C GLU A 622 -45.33 -17.32 -19.99
N SER A 623 -45.12 -18.22 -20.95
CA SER A 623 -46.18 -18.91 -21.68
C SER A 623 -46.91 -19.99 -20.84
N PHE A 624 -46.40 -20.33 -19.64
CA PHE A 624 -46.93 -21.36 -18.75
C PHE A 624 -47.35 -20.80 -17.39
N HIS A 625 -48.32 -21.46 -16.75
CA HIS A 625 -48.78 -21.10 -15.42
C HIS A 625 -48.00 -21.89 -14.35
N GLU A 626 -47.38 -21.19 -13.40
CA GLU A 626 -46.71 -21.81 -12.25
C GLU A 626 -47.73 -22.10 -11.14
N ASN A 627 -47.84 -23.36 -10.71
CA ASN A 627 -48.74 -23.76 -9.62
C ASN A 627 -48.08 -23.65 -8.24
N GLU A 628 -48.87 -23.84 -7.18
CA GLU A 628 -48.42 -23.70 -5.77
C GLU A 628 -47.26 -24.65 -5.40
N ASN A 629 -47.08 -25.75 -6.14
CA ASN A 629 -46.01 -26.71 -5.93
C ASN A 629 -44.74 -26.40 -6.76
N GLY A 630 -44.70 -25.25 -7.46
CA GLY A 630 -43.59 -24.83 -8.32
C GLY A 630 -43.51 -25.59 -9.65
N LYS A 631 -44.57 -26.31 -10.05
CA LYS A 631 -44.66 -26.94 -11.37
C LYS A 631 -45.25 -25.98 -12.39
N PHE A 632 -44.79 -26.08 -13.63
CA PHE A 632 -45.33 -25.31 -14.74
C PHE A 632 -46.36 -26.13 -15.50
N GLU A 633 -47.49 -25.49 -15.81
CA GLU A 633 -48.63 -26.13 -16.43
C GLU A 633 -49.15 -25.32 -17.63
N GLY A 634 -49.61 -26.02 -18.65
CA GLY A 634 -50.12 -25.40 -19.87
C GLY A 634 -50.87 -26.36 -20.77
N ARG A 635 -51.37 -25.82 -21.88
CA ARG A 635 -52.10 -26.58 -22.89
C ARG A 635 -51.13 -27.37 -23.78
N ILE A 636 -51.53 -28.57 -24.19
CA ILE A 636 -50.70 -29.47 -25.02
C ILE A 636 -50.26 -28.84 -26.35
N TYR A 637 -51.01 -27.90 -26.93
CA TYR A 637 -50.59 -27.24 -28.18
C TYR A 637 -49.28 -26.42 -28.03
N ARG A 638 -48.86 -26.10 -26.80
CA ARG A 638 -47.54 -25.49 -26.51
C ARG A 638 -46.40 -26.49 -26.34
N ALA A 639 -46.68 -27.79 -26.35
CA ALA A 639 -45.63 -28.81 -26.25
C ALA A 639 -44.53 -28.69 -27.33
N PRO A 640 -44.80 -28.26 -28.58
CA PRO A 640 -43.75 -27.96 -29.55
C PRO A 640 -42.84 -26.79 -29.16
N GLU A 641 -43.40 -25.73 -28.56
CA GLU A 641 -42.62 -24.60 -28.02
C GLU A 641 -41.66 -25.10 -26.93
N LEU A 642 -42.12 -26.01 -26.07
CA LEU A 642 -41.29 -26.63 -25.04
C LEU A 642 -40.21 -27.57 -25.62
N ASP A 643 -40.56 -28.41 -26.60
CA ASP A 643 -39.62 -29.31 -27.31
C ASP A 643 -38.50 -28.52 -28.00
N ASP A 644 -38.86 -27.42 -28.66
CA ASP A 644 -37.91 -26.57 -29.38
C ASP A 644 -36.85 -25.96 -28.45
N ILE A 645 -37.24 -25.49 -27.26
CA ILE A 645 -36.30 -24.93 -26.28
C ILE A 645 -35.25 -25.97 -25.87
N PHE A 646 -35.66 -27.14 -25.37
CA PHE A 646 -34.68 -28.09 -24.84
C PHE A 646 -34.00 -28.96 -25.91
N THR A 647 -34.52 -29.04 -27.15
CA THR A 647 -33.82 -29.72 -28.26
C THR A 647 -32.96 -28.79 -29.10
N GLY A 648 -33.32 -27.50 -29.18
CA GLY A 648 -32.58 -26.47 -29.91
C GLY A 648 -31.34 -25.96 -29.20
N SER A 649 -31.19 -26.25 -27.90
CA SER A 649 -30.09 -25.75 -27.07
C SER A 649 -29.27 -26.88 -26.45
N LYS A 650 -27.94 -26.81 -26.58
CA LYS A 650 -27.02 -27.71 -25.88
C LYS A 650 -26.99 -27.49 -24.35
N TYR A 651 -27.56 -26.38 -23.87
CA TYR A 651 -27.53 -25.98 -22.46
C TYR A 651 -28.67 -26.59 -21.65
N TYR A 652 -29.65 -27.19 -22.31
CA TYR A 652 -30.86 -27.70 -21.69
C TYR A 652 -30.94 -29.21 -21.86
N SER A 653 -31.41 -29.89 -20.82
CA SER A 653 -31.63 -31.33 -20.84
C SER A 653 -33.06 -31.64 -20.46
N ALA A 654 -33.66 -32.68 -21.04
CA ALA A 654 -35.05 -33.03 -20.75
C ALA A 654 -35.27 -34.53 -20.59
N LYS A 655 -35.94 -34.91 -19.51
CA LYS A 655 -36.53 -36.24 -19.31
C LYS A 655 -38.01 -36.16 -19.65
N THR A 656 -38.38 -36.71 -20.79
CA THR A 656 -39.76 -36.69 -21.30
C THR A 656 -40.46 -38.03 -21.11
N ALA A 657 -41.71 -37.98 -20.64
CA ALA A 657 -42.57 -39.15 -20.58
C ALA A 657 -42.80 -39.76 -21.98
N SER A 658 -43.09 -41.07 -22.03
CA SER A 658 -43.37 -41.78 -23.28
C SER A 658 -44.55 -41.18 -24.06
N GLY A 659 -45.55 -40.67 -23.34
CA GLY A 659 -46.69 -39.94 -23.92
C GLY A 659 -46.29 -38.67 -24.66
N PHE A 660 -45.37 -37.89 -24.11
CA PHE A 660 -44.84 -36.67 -24.73
C PHE A 660 -44.12 -37.00 -26.05
N LYS A 661 -43.22 -37.98 -26.03
CA LYS A 661 -42.49 -38.43 -27.24
C LYS A 661 -43.44 -38.91 -28.33
N LYS A 662 -44.50 -39.62 -27.95
CA LYS A 662 -45.54 -40.08 -28.88
C LYS A 662 -46.31 -38.90 -29.47
N PHE A 663 -46.72 -37.93 -28.65
CA PHE A 663 -47.39 -36.71 -29.12
C PHE A 663 -46.50 -35.95 -30.10
N MET A 664 -45.24 -35.69 -29.75
CA MET A 664 -44.32 -34.94 -30.62
C MET A 664 -44.11 -35.63 -31.98
N LYS A 665 -44.05 -36.96 -32.00
CA LYS A 665 -43.97 -37.73 -33.25
C LYS A 665 -45.24 -37.57 -34.09
N GLU A 666 -46.41 -37.65 -33.47
CA GLU A 666 -47.72 -37.49 -34.15
C GLU A 666 -47.96 -36.06 -34.63
N ALA A 667 -47.55 -35.06 -33.85
CA ALA A 667 -47.65 -33.65 -34.20
C ALA A 667 -46.75 -33.29 -35.39
N LYS A 668 -45.51 -33.80 -35.43
CA LYS A 668 -44.58 -33.60 -36.56
C LYS A 668 -45.07 -34.28 -37.84
N SER A 669 -45.71 -35.45 -37.74
CA SER A 669 -46.27 -36.14 -38.92
C SER A 669 -47.67 -35.67 -39.29
N GLY A 670 -48.39 -34.96 -38.42
CA GLY A 670 -49.82 -34.63 -38.60
C GLY A 670 -50.75 -35.85 -38.52
N HIS A 671 -50.26 -37.02 -38.11
CA HIS A 671 -51.00 -38.28 -38.15
C HIS A 671 -50.75 -39.10 -36.88
N PRO A 672 -51.71 -39.92 -36.40
CA PRO A 672 -51.49 -40.80 -35.29
C PRO A 672 -50.42 -41.84 -35.61
N VAL A 673 -49.60 -42.22 -34.63
CA VAL A 673 -48.49 -43.19 -34.80
C VAL A 673 -49.04 -44.58 -35.14
N LYS A 674 -50.29 -44.85 -34.75
CA LYS A 674 -51.05 -46.02 -35.18
C LYS A 674 -52.20 -45.54 -36.06
N LYS A 675 -52.29 -46.05 -37.28
CA LYS A 675 -53.40 -45.77 -38.20
C LYS A 675 -54.74 -46.05 -37.54
N THR A 676 -55.73 -45.21 -37.83
CA THR A 676 -57.07 -45.30 -37.27
C THR A 676 -57.71 -46.60 -37.72
N LYS A 677 -58.27 -47.37 -36.78
CA LYS A 677 -59.05 -48.57 -37.13
C LYS A 677 -60.39 -48.14 -37.70
N LEU A 678 -60.47 -48.08 -39.03
CA LEU A 678 -61.70 -47.77 -39.73
C LEU A 678 -62.61 -48.99 -39.84
N PRO A 679 -63.94 -48.82 -39.72
CA PRO A 679 -64.89 -49.89 -40.04
C PRO A 679 -64.68 -50.43 -41.45
N ALA A 680 -64.95 -51.72 -41.65
CA ALA A 680 -64.72 -52.41 -42.93
C ALA A 680 -65.33 -51.69 -44.14
N VAL A 681 -66.49 -51.03 -43.95
CA VAL A 681 -67.20 -50.26 -44.98
C VAL A 681 -66.35 -49.14 -45.58
N PHE A 682 -65.46 -48.52 -44.80
CA PHE A 682 -64.61 -47.42 -45.26
C PHE A 682 -63.23 -47.89 -45.76
N SER A 683 -62.73 -49.03 -45.27
CA SER A 683 -61.37 -49.50 -45.58
C SER A 683 -61.16 -49.84 -47.06
N GLY A 684 -62.22 -50.23 -47.79
CA GLY A 684 -62.17 -50.54 -49.22
C GLY A 684 -62.67 -49.41 -50.14
N VAL A 685 -63.17 -48.31 -49.58
CA VAL A 685 -63.82 -47.21 -50.34
C VAL A 685 -62.95 -45.95 -50.34
N LEU A 686 -62.25 -45.66 -49.23
CA LEU A 686 -61.38 -44.49 -49.14
C LEU A 686 -60.11 -44.68 -50.00
N ARG A 687 -59.77 -43.64 -50.76
CA ARG A 687 -58.47 -43.52 -51.42
C ARG A 687 -57.37 -43.25 -50.39
N ASP A 688 -56.11 -43.51 -50.71
CA ASP A 688 -55.02 -43.42 -49.74
C ASP A 688 -54.88 -42.02 -49.13
N TYR A 689 -54.94 -40.95 -49.94
CA TYR A 689 -54.93 -39.58 -49.42
C TYR A 689 -56.12 -39.26 -48.49
N GLN A 690 -57.29 -39.89 -48.70
CA GLN A 690 -58.45 -39.71 -47.84
C GLN A 690 -58.28 -40.46 -46.52
N LYS A 691 -57.59 -41.62 -46.52
CA LYS A 691 -57.22 -42.31 -45.29
C LYS A 691 -56.27 -41.44 -44.46
N ASP A 692 -55.31 -40.79 -45.11
CA ASP A 692 -54.40 -39.87 -44.45
C ASP A 692 -55.14 -38.67 -43.84
N GLY A 693 -56.11 -38.09 -44.57
CA GLY A 693 -57.00 -37.03 -44.06
C GLY A 693 -57.82 -37.47 -42.84
N VAL A 694 -58.36 -38.69 -42.86
CA VAL A 694 -59.09 -39.25 -41.69
C VAL A 694 -58.16 -39.51 -40.51
N ASP A 695 -56.94 -39.99 -40.76
CA ASP A 695 -55.91 -40.15 -39.75
C ASP A 695 -55.55 -38.79 -39.12
N TRP A 696 -55.41 -37.71 -39.91
CA TRP A 696 -55.20 -36.35 -39.41
C TRP A 696 -56.36 -35.87 -38.52
N LEU A 697 -57.60 -36.07 -38.96
CA LEU A 697 -58.78 -35.74 -38.16
C LEU A 697 -58.84 -36.52 -36.83
N HIS A 698 -58.43 -37.79 -36.84
CA HIS A 698 -58.37 -38.61 -35.63
C HIS A 698 -57.28 -38.12 -34.67
N PHE A 699 -56.12 -37.69 -35.20
CA PHE A 699 -55.08 -37.02 -34.43
C PHE A 699 -55.62 -35.77 -33.71
N LEU A 700 -56.33 -34.90 -34.43
CA LEU A 700 -56.93 -33.69 -33.84
C LEU A 700 -57.89 -34.05 -32.70
N ARG A 701 -58.81 -35.00 -32.95
CA ARG A 701 -59.76 -35.45 -31.93
C ARG A 701 -59.07 -36.02 -30.70
N LYS A 702 -58.04 -36.84 -30.89
CA LYS A 702 -57.29 -37.51 -29.82
C LYS A 702 -56.66 -36.52 -28.84
N TYR A 703 -56.15 -35.39 -29.32
CA TYR A 703 -55.59 -34.32 -28.48
C TYR A 703 -56.53 -33.13 -28.33
N ARG A 704 -57.83 -33.34 -28.61
CA ARG A 704 -58.93 -32.36 -28.51
C ARG A 704 -58.65 -31.02 -29.19
N PHE A 705 -57.89 -31.05 -30.27
CA PHE A 705 -57.70 -29.92 -31.16
C PHE A 705 -58.89 -29.79 -32.11
N ALA A 706 -59.12 -28.56 -32.56
CA ALA A 706 -59.94 -28.27 -33.72
C ALA A 706 -59.02 -28.10 -34.94
N GLY A 707 -59.58 -28.26 -36.14
CA GLY A 707 -58.83 -28.06 -37.38
C GLY A 707 -59.75 -27.73 -38.54
N ILE A 708 -59.15 -27.24 -39.62
CA ILE A 708 -59.84 -26.90 -40.86
C ILE A 708 -59.37 -27.90 -41.93
N LEU A 709 -60.28 -28.76 -42.39
CA LEU A 709 -60.01 -29.66 -43.51
C LEU A 709 -60.19 -28.90 -44.83
N ALA A 710 -59.11 -28.26 -45.30
CA ALA A 710 -59.08 -27.37 -46.46
C ALA A 710 -58.69 -28.09 -47.78
N ASP A 711 -59.09 -29.34 -47.90
CA ASP A 711 -58.95 -30.16 -49.11
C ASP A 711 -59.67 -29.52 -50.33
N ASP A 712 -59.16 -29.69 -51.55
CA ASP A 712 -59.77 -29.17 -52.77
C ASP A 712 -61.22 -29.65 -53.00
N MET A 713 -61.97 -28.94 -53.84
CA MET A 713 -63.34 -29.33 -54.18
C MET A 713 -63.35 -30.67 -54.94
N GLY A 714 -64.28 -31.56 -54.58
CA GLY A 714 -64.46 -32.84 -55.27
C GLY A 714 -63.60 -34.01 -54.76
N ILE A 715 -62.68 -33.80 -53.82
CA ILE A 715 -61.81 -34.88 -53.31
C ILE A 715 -62.38 -35.66 -52.11
N GLY A 716 -63.67 -35.50 -51.82
CA GLY A 716 -64.42 -36.36 -50.88
C GLY A 716 -64.30 -35.98 -49.40
N LYS A 717 -64.29 -34.69 -49.07
CA LYS A 717 -64.29 -34.19 -47.67
C LYS A 717 -65.46 -34.75 -46.83
N THR A 718 -66.65 -34.84 -47.41
CA THR A 718 -67.84 -35.39 -46.76
C THR A 718 -67.60 -36.82 -46.30
N LEU A 719 -67.04 -37.66 -47.18
CA LEU A 719 -66.71 -39.05 -46.88
C LEU A 719 -65.66 -39.18 -45.76
N GLN A 720 -64.64 -38.32 -45.74
CA GLN A 720 -63.64 -38.29 -44.65
C GLN A 720 -64.28 -37.91 -43.31
N ALA A 721 -65.18 -36.91 -43.28
CA ALA A 721 -65.91 -36.50 -42.09
C ALA A 721 -66.82 -37.62 -41.55
N LEU A 722 -67.54 -38.32 -42.44
CA LEU A 722 -68.39 -39.45 -42.07
C LEU A 722 -67.59 -40.61 -41.49
N ALA A 723 -66.41 -40.91 -42.07
CA ALA A 723 -65.51 -41.94 -41.54
C ALA A 723 -65.06 -41.62 -40.10
N LEU A 724 -64.75 -40.34 -39.80
CA LEU A 724 -64.41 -39.89 -38.45
C LEU A 724 -65.58 -40.02 -37.47
N ILE A 725 -66.78 -39.58 -37.88
CA ILE A 725 -68.00 -39.65 -37.05
C ILE A 725 -68.31 -41.11 -36.71
N GLU A 726 -68.34 -42.00 -37.70
CA GLU A 726 -68.63 -43.42 -37.50
C GLU A 726 -67.60 -44.08 -36.58
N ALA A 727 -66.31 -43.81 -36.80
CA ALA A 727 -65.23 -44.40 -36.00
C ALA A 727 -65.25 -43.96 -34.52
N ASN A 728 -65.93 -42.86 -34.19
CA ASN A 728 -65.94 -42.30 -32.84
C ASN A 728 -67.33 -42.01 -32.29
N LYS A 729 -68.32 -42.73 -32.80
CA LYS A 729 -69.72 -42.68 -32.39
C LYS A 729 -69.87 -43.08 -30.92
N VAL A 730 -70.53 -42.23 -30.12
CA VAL A 730 -70.80 -42.50 -28.70
C VAL A 730 -72.31 -42.46 -28.49
N LYS A 731 -72.88 -43.57 -28.01
CA LYS A 731 -74.33 -43.69 -27.78
C LYS A 731 -74.82 -42.55 -26.89
N GLY A 732 -75.80 -41.80 -27.38
CA GLY A 732 -76.41 -40.67 -26.66
C GLY A 732 -75.67 -39.33 -26.78
N ARG A 733 -74.61 -39.23 -27.61
CA ARG A 733 -73.92 -37.97 -27.94
C ARG A 733 -73.98 -37.73 -29.46
N PRO A 734 -75.04 -37.07 -29.97
CA PRO A 734 -75.23 -36.89 -31.42
C PRO A 734 -74.20 -35.95 -32.02
N SER A 735 -73.81 -36.20 -33.27
CA SER A 735 -72.95 -35.29 -34.04
C SER A 735 -73.79 -34.26 -34.82
N ILE A 736 -73.29 -33.03 -34.97
CA ILE A 736 -73.96 -31.98 -35.75
C ILE A 736 -73.12 -31.59 -36.96
N VAL A 737 -73.77 -31.55 -38.13
CA VAL A 737 -73.20 -31.03 -39.37
C VAL A 737 -74.00 -29.80 -39.77
N VAL A 738 -73.31 -28.70 -40.02
CA VAL A 738 -73.90 -27.46 -40.54
C VAL A 738 -73.40 -27.27 -41.96
N ALA A 739 -74.33 -27.19 -42.91
CA ALA A 739 -74.02 -27.04 -44.33
C ALA A 739 -75.01 -26.05 -44.99
N PRO A 740 -74.65 -25.46 -46.15
CA PRO A 740 -75.59 -24.72 -46.99
C PRO A 740 -76.86 -25.52 -47.26
N LYS A 741 -78.00 -24.83 -47.37
CA LYS A 741 -79.32 -25.46 -47.56
C LYS A 741 -79.34 -26.46 -48.73
N THR A 742 -78.67 -26.11 -49.83
CA THR A 742 -78.57 -26.95 -51.04
C THR A 742 -77.82 -28.26 -50.83
N LEU A 743 -77.04 -28.40 -49.75
CA LEU A 743 -76.22 -29.60 -49.47
C LEU A 743 -76.82 -30.50 -48.39
N LEU A 744 -77.90 -30.09 -47.69
CA LEU A 744 -78.47 -30.87 -46.58
C LEU A 744 -78.90 -32.28 -47.00
N HIS A 745 -79.60 -32.41 -48.12
CA HIS A 745 -80.02 -33.71 -48.65
C HIS A 745 -78.85 -34.53 -49.20
N ASN A 746 -77.85 -33.88 -49.82
CA ASN A 746 -76.63 -34.58 -50.24
C ASN A 746 -75.90 -35.22 -49.06
N TRP A 747 -75.80 -34.53 -47.92
CA TRP A 747 -75.24 -35.11 -46.68
C TRP A 747 -76.04 -36.32 -46.19
N GLN A 748 -77.38 -36.25 -46.23
CA GLN A 748 -78.23 -37.39 -45.87
C GLN A 748 -78.03 -38.59 -46.80
N ASP A 749 -77.97 -38.37 -48.11
CA ASP A 749 -77.75 -39.43 -49.09
C ASP A 749 -76.37 -40.09 -48.90
N GLU A 750 -75.33 -39.31 -48.62
CA GLU A 750 -74.00 -39.84 -48.29
C GLU A 750 -73.99 -40.63 -46.98
N VAL A 751 -74.71 -40.19 -45.93
CA VAL A 751 -74.88 -40.95 -44.68
C VAL A 751 -75.57 -42.29 -44.95
N ILE A 752 -76.66 -42.31 -45.72
CA ILE A 752 -77.39 -43.54 -46.05
C ILE A 752 -76.50 -44.49 -46.87
N LYS A 753 -75.72 -43.95 -47.81
CA LYS A 753 -74.84 -44.72 -48.68
C LYS A 753 -73.64 -45.34 -47.93
N PHE A 754 -72.94 -44.55 -47.12
CA PHE A 754 -71.66 -44.97 -46.52
C PHE A 754 -71.79 -45.43 -45.06
N THR A 755 -72.83 -45.02 -44.35
CA THR A 755 -73.10 -45.38 -42.95
C THR A 755 -74.58 -45.71 -42.72
N PRO A 756 -75.14 -46.73 -43.37
CA PRO A 756 -76.60 -47.00 -43.35
C PRO A 756 -77.16 -47.29 -41.95
N LYS A 757 -76.31 -47.63 -40.98
CA LYS A 757 -76.70 -47.87 -39.58
C LYS A 757 -76.76 -46.60 -38.74
N THR A 758 -76.32 -45.46 -39.26
CA THR A 758 -76.26 -44.19 -38.56
C THR A 758 -77.54 -43.40 -38.77
N LYS A 759 -78.21 -43.05 -37.67
CA LYS A 759 -79.49 -42.36 -37.69
C LYS A 759 -79.29 -40.86 -37.88
N VAL A 760 -79.68 -40.36 -39.05
CA VAL A 760 -79.60 -38.93 -39.41
C VAL A 760 -80.98 -38.26 -39.37
N VAL A 761 -81.02 -36.99 -38.97
CA VAL A 761 -82.21 -36.13 -39.05
C VAL A 761 -81.81 -34.81 -39.70
N ILE A 762 -82.57 -34.37 -40.70
CA ILE A 762 -82.44 -33.03 -41.28
C ILE A 762 -83.30 -32.07 -40.47
N VAL A 763 -82.72 -30.95 -40.05
CA VAL A 763 -83.43 -29.86 -39.38
C VAL A 763 -83.63 -28.71 -40.37
N ASP A 764 -84.65 -28.82 -41.22
CA ASP A 764 -85.07 -27.79 -42.19
C ASP A 764 -86.60 -27.64 -42.17
N GLY A 765 -87.13 -26.64 -42.87
CA GLY A 765 -88.56 -26.34 -42.95
C GLY A 765 -88.99 -25.17 -42.07
N SER A 766 -90.30 -25.03 -41.86
CA SER A 766 -90.94 -24.04 -41.00
C SER A 766 -90.54 -24.19 -39.51
N ARG A 767 -90.89 -23.20 -38.69
CA ARG A 767 -90.60 -23.22 -37.24
C ARG A 767 -91.15 -24.48 -36.55
N CYS A 768 -92.36 -24.90 -36.92
CA CYS A 768 -93.01 -26.09 -36.34
C CYS A 768 -92.28 -27.37 -36.75
N GLU A 769 -91.95 -27.52 -38.04
CA GLU A 769 -91.24 -28.70 -38.57
C GLU A 769 -89.84 -28.84 -37.94
N ARG A 770 -89.10 -27.73 -37.81
CA ARG A 770 -87.79 -27.74 -37.12
C ARG A 770 -87.91 -28.12 -35.65
N ALA A 771 -88.94 -27.64 -34.95
CA ALA A 771 -89.16 -27.99 -33.54
C ALA A 771 -89.45 -29.49 -33.36
N GLU A 772 -90.17 -30.11 -34.29
CA GLU A 772 -90.39 -31.56 -34.28
C GLU A 772 -89.13 -32.36 -34.62
N ALA A 773 -88.36 -31.91 -35.62
CA ALA A 773 -87.08 -32.55 -35.98
C ALA A 773 -86.09 -32.53 -34.81
N ILE A 774 -85.98 -31.40 -34.10
CA ILE A 774 -85.10 -31.25 -32.93
C ILE A 774 -85.48 -32.24 -31.80
N LYS A 775 -86.77 -32.51 -31.57
CA LYS A 775 -87.21 -33.51 -30.58
C LYS A 775 -86.70 -34.92 -30.91
N LYS A 776 -86.48 -35.23 -32.20
CA LYS A 776 -86.00 -36.55 -32.67
C LYS A 776 -84.48 -36.73 -32.50
N VAL A 777 -83.71 -35.65 -32.29
CA VAL A 777 -82.23 -35.66 -32.17
C VAL A 777 -81.73 -36.58 -31.05
N LYS A 778 -82.45 -36.74 -29.94
CA LYS A 778 -82.07 -37.67 -28.85
C LYS A 778 -81.99 -39.14 -29.28
N LYS A 779 -82.57 -39.49 -30.44
CA LYS A 779 -82.55 -40.84 -31.03
C LYS A 779 -81.55 -40.97 -32.18
N CYS A 780 -80.84 -39.88 -32.51
CA CYS A 780 -79.84 -39.82 -33.57
C CYS A 780 -78.42 -40.03 -33.01
N ASP A 781 -77.49 -40.26 -33.92
CA ASP A 781 -76.11 -40.67 -33.65
C ASP A 781 -75.08 -39.57 -33.89
#